data_AF-A0A0S8J4V5-F1
#
_entry.id   AF-A0A0S8J4V5-F1
#
_cell.length_a   1.000
_cell.length_b   1.000
_cell.length_c   1.000
_cell.angle_alpha   90.00
_cell.angle_beta   90.00
_cell.angle_gamma   90.00
#
_symmetry.space_group_name_H-M   'P 1'
#
loop_
_entity.id
_entity.type
_entity.pdbx_description
1 polymer ?
#
loop_
_entity_poly.entity_id
_entity_poly.type
_entity_poly.pdbx_seq_one_letter_code
_entity_poly.pdbx_strand_id
1 'polypeptide(L)'
;MKHFFAVCMGVLFSAAACFGQKPESVGVVSHVKVLSDKIPDVSSLEAWKNSYLSPGMSDREKGIAIWRSVVQHQHQNTPPKEFIHAESTVLDFLKIANVYGYSFCSVGAAEVIGLARHAGMQARGWTIKGHCVPEIFWDGKWHLLDPSLINYFPKPDGDIASVAEIMAAVKAWYEKNPGFKGNHKKLYTYGREEGGWRWKQGPKLLAECPFYGIRGWLPAKTHGWYSTMQEYDGTTLFRYESGYSQGYQVNVQLRPGMRLVRNWSNKGLYANMDKTGGKPGCLGGTIGKGDLVHCPGFGDLAPGRVGNGTLEYVVPVTSPRLADSVLVYENFTHGPPPLPRGVKGTRPAPYSTNVDRTRPGILVLRMPSSYLYLTGEVTLTSRMALQGTIVVSFSDNNGLDWKEVARISRTVGKTKIDLSKLVLRRYDYRLKVEVKNAKLVGLKITHDVQHSQRPLPALTQGENTVTFSAASPEGTVTIEASANLKNRGKALVFTDFHPQMQNIARGRLMLTGDTGHITFPIETPGDMTRLRFGCFYWAGKPDAGWDLQVSFDAGKTFQTVKPFGKSVKRNARWTTFEGVPPNTRKALVRYAGTGKDNTNLLNFRIDADYVEPHGGFRPVKVTYIWTEDGERKENVHIAKTPNDTYTITCAKKPLMKSLIVELAE
;
A
#
# COMPACT_ATOMS: atom_id res chain seq x y z
N MET A 1 23.79 -65.33 -19.95
CA MET A 1 23.46 -64.67 -18.65
C MET A 1 22.91 -63.28 -18.96
N LYS A 2 21.82 -62.89 -18.28
CA LYS A 2 20.99 -61.67 -18.40
C LYS A 2 19.79 -61.79 -19.34
N HIS A 3 18.65 -62.12 -18.73
CA HIS A 3 17.30 -61.95 -19.25
C HIS A 3 16.90 -60.47 -19.18
N PHE A 4 16.24 -59.95 -20.22
CA PHE A 4 15.48 -58.71 -20.17
C PHE A 4 14.01 -59.06 -20.42
N PHE A 5 13.19 -58.91 -19.38
CA PHE A 5 11.73 -58.95 -19.46
C PHE A 5 11.24 -57.58 -19.92
N ALA A 6 10.56 -57.52 -21.06
CA ALA A 6 9.77 -56.36 -21.47
C ALA A 6 8.32 -56.56 -20.98
N VAL A 7 7.90 -55.76 -20.00
CA VAL A 7 6.50 -55.69 -19.55
C VAL A 7 5.82 -54.54 -20.29
N CYS A 8 4.93 -54.87 -21.22
CA CYS A 8 3.97 -53.92 -21.79
C CYS A 8 2.86 -53.66 -20.77
N MET A 9 2.85 -52.47 -20.18
CA MET A 9 1.79 -52.01 -19.30
C MET A 9 0.79 -51.20 -20.12
N GLY A 10 -0.38 -51.79 -20.41
CA GLY A 10 -1.50 -51.11 -21.05
C GLY A 10 -2.14 -50.10 -20.11
N VAL A 11 -2.21 -48.83 -20.54
CA VAL A 11 -2.92 -47.76 -19.83
C VAL A 11 -4.37 -47.78 -20.29
N LEU A 12 -5.27 -48.25 -19.42
CA LEU A 12 -6.72 -48.08 -19.55
C LEU A 12 -7.08 -46.61 -19.23
N PHE A 13 -7.49 -45.86 -20.24
CA PHE A 13 -8.13 -44.55 -20.07
C PHE A 13 -9.55 -44.74 -19.53
N SER A 14 -9.78 -44.49 -18.25
CA SER A 14 -11.13 -44.22 -17.72
C SER A 14 -11.52 -42.79 -18.04
N ALA A 15 -12.42 -42.61 -19.01
CA ALA A 15 -13.09 -41.36 -19.28
C ALA A 15 -14.06 -41.04 -18.14
N ALA A 16 -13.63 -40.21 -17.18
CA ALA A 16 -14.55 -39.57 -16.24
C ALA A 16 -15.38 -38.52 -16.99
N ALA A 17 -16.69 -38.72 -17.04
CA ALA A 17 -17.63 -37.76 -17.59
C ALA A 17 -17.55 -36.44 -16.79
N CYS A 18 -16.97 -35.41 -17.39
CA CYS A 18 -17.10 -34.03 -16.91
C CYS A 18 -18.56 -33.62 -17.01
N PHE A 19 -19.27 -33.60 -15.87
CA PHE A 19 -20.48 -32.82 -15.75
C PHE A 19 -20.13 -31.35 -16.04
N GLY A 20 -20.73 -30.80 -17.09
CA GLY A 20 -20.49 -29.43 -17.53
C GLY A 20 -20.81 -28.43 -16.43
N GLN A 21 -19.77 -27.84 -15.83
CA GLN A 21 -19.88 -26.54 -15.18
C GLN A 21 -20.37 -25.54 -16.23
N LYS A 22 -21.49 -24.85 -15.97
CA LYS A 22 -21.83 -23.63 -16.70
C LYS A 22 -20.58 -22.74 -16.72
N PRO A 23 -20.21 -22.12 -17.87
CA PRO A 23 -19.13 -21.15 -17.86
C PRO A 23 -19.46 -20.07 -16.82
N GLU A 24 -18.68 -20.02 -15.75
CA GLU A 24 -18.88 -19.05 -14.68
C GLU A 24 -18.73 -17.64 -15.27
N SER A 25 -19.72 -16.79 -15.05
CA SER A 25 -19.64 -15.40 -15.46
C SER A 25 -18.61 -14.68 -14.60
N VAL A 26 -17.51 -14.25 -15.21
CA VAL A 26 -16.47 -13.47 -14.53
C VAL A 26 -17.06 -12.13 -14.04
N GLY A 27 -17.10 -11.97 -12.71
CA GLY A 27 -17.59 -10.80 -11.99
C GLY A 27 -16.48 -9.86 -11.54
N VAL A 28 -15.26 -10.36 -11.32
CA VAL A 28 -14.11 -9.59 -10.84
C VAL A 28 -12.87 -9.88 -11.68
N VAL A 29 -12.18 -8.83 -12.15
CA VAL A 29 -10.82 -8.94 -12.71
C VAL A 29 -9.85 -8.37 -11.69
N SER A 30 -8.98 -9.22 -11.15
CA SER A 30 -7.99 -8.85 -10.11
C SER A 30 -6.64 -8.45 -10.71
N HIS A 31 -5.82 -7.78 -9.89
CA HIS A 31 -4.45 -7.41 -10.23
C HIS A 31 -4.32 -6.66 -11.57
N VAL A 32 -5.31 -5.82 -11.89
CA VAL A 32 -5.28 -5.00 -13.11
C VAL A 32 -4.11 -4.03 -13.02
N LYS A 33 -3.13 -4.23 -13.90
CA LYS A 33 -1.90 -3.46 -13.96
C LYS A 33 -1.71 -2.92 -15.37
N VAL A 34 -1.33 -1.65 -15.44
CA VAL A 34 -0.91 -0.99 -16.68
C VAL A 34 0.45 -0.39 -16.39
N LEU A 35 1.44 -0.80 -17.17
CA LEU A 35 2.84 -0.37 -17.08
C LEU A 35 3.27 0.31 -18.37
N SER A 36 4.22 1.21 -18.25
CA SER A 36 4.94 1.84 -19.36
C SER A 36 6.41 1.46 -19.22
N ASP A 37 7.09 1.20 -20.33
CA ASP A 37 8.53 0.92 -20.38
C ASP A 37 9.40 2.06 -19.83
N LYS A 38 8.81 3.22 -19.54
CA LYS A 38 9.48 4.40 -18.99
C LYS A 38 9.47 4.46 -17.46
N ILE A 39 8.71 3.60 -16.76
CA ILE A 39 8.47 3.68 -15.32
C ILE A 39 8.70 2.33 -14.64
N PRO A 40 9.58 2.25 -13.61
CA PRO A 40 9.77 1.04 -12.81
C PRO A 40 8.47 0.55 -12.14
N ASP A 41 8.27 -0.78 -12.11
CA ASP A 41 7.12 -1.38 -11.42
C ASP A 41 7.40 -1.53 -9.92
N VAL A 42 6.60 -0.84 -9.10
CA VAL A 42 6.64 -0.91 -7.62
C VAL A 42 5.29 -1.35 -7.04
N SER A 43 4.55 -2.19 -7.77
CA SER A 43 3.25 -2.74 -7.32
C SER A 43 3.36 -3.79 -6.22
N SER A 44 4.51 -4.46 -6.11
CA SER A 44 4.84 -5.43 -5.06
C SER A 44 6.35 -5.43 -4.79
N LEU A 45 6.78 -6.11 -3.74
CA LEU A 45 8.22 -6.20 -3.41
C LEU A 45 8.99 -6.97 -4.48
N GLU A 46 8.40 -8.03 -5.04
CA GLU A 46 9.01 -8.77 -6.15
C GLU A 46 9.06 -7.93 -7.43
N ALA A 47 8.03 -7.13 -7.72
CA ALA A 47 8.06 -6.21 -8.85
C ALA A 47 9.14 -5.12 -8.70
N TRP A 48 9.26 -4.56 -7.49
CA TRP A 48 10.34 -3.64 -7.15
C TRP A 48 11.71 -4.31 -7.33
N LYS A 49 11.88 -5.51 -6.79
CA LYS A 49 13.13 -6.28 -6.89
C LYS A 49 13.52 -6.49 -8.34
N ASN A 50 12.57 -6.91 -9.19
CA ASN A 50 12.80 -7.10 -10.63
C ASN A 50 13.10 -5.79 -11.38
N SER A 51 12.59 -4.66 -10.88
CA SER A 51 12.81 -3.35 -11.51
C SER A 51 14.14 -2.70 -11.14
N TYR A 52 14.68 -3.01 -9.96
CA TYR A 52 15.85 -2.31 -9.41
C TYR A 52 17.08 -3.19 -9.20
N LEU A 53 16.88 -4.49 -9.02
CA LEU A 53 17.96 -5.44 -8.77
C LEU A 53 18.04 -6.42 -9.94
N SER A 54 19.27 -6.79 -10.30
CA SER A 54 19.53 -7.78 -11.34
C SER A 54 20.42 -8.89 -10.79
N PRO A 55 20.28 -10.13 -11.30
CA PRO A 55 21.25 -11.19 -11.02
C PRO A 55 22.68 -10.69 -11.32
N GLY A 56 23.63 -11.02 -10.44
CA GLY A 56 25.04 -10.65 -10.61
C GLY A 56 25.45 -9.30 -10.00
N MET A 57 24.52 -8.47 -9.53
CA MET A 57 24.91 -7.26 -8.77
C MET A 57 25.70 -7.63 -7.51
N SER A 58 26.81 -6.94 -7.30
CA SER A 58 27.51 -6.90 -6.02
C SER A 58 26.62 -6.32 -4.92
N ASP A 59 26.94 -6.61 -3.67
CA ASP A 59 26.16 -6.08 -2.54
C ASP A 59 26.25 -4.54 -2.45
N ARG A 60 27.37 -3.95 -2.86
CA ARG A 60 27.49 -2.49 -3.01
C ARG A 60 26.52 -1.94 -4.06
N GLU A 61 26.44 -2.57 -5.24
CA GLU A 61 25.51 -2.15 -6.29
C GLU A 61 24.05 -2.28 -5.86
N LYS A 62 23.69 -3.38 -5.18
CA LYS A 62 22.35 -3.56 -4.59
C LYS A 62 22.05 -2.46 -3.58
N GLY A 63 22.98 -2.14 -2.66
CA GLY A 63 22.80 -1.09 -1.66
C GLY A 63 22.52 0.28 -2.31
N ILE A 64 23.29 0.65 -3.32
CA ILE A 64 23.08 1.90 -4.06
C ILE A 64 21.76 1.87 -4.85
N ALA A 65 21.39 0.75 -5.46
CA ALA A 65 20.12 0.59 -6.17
C ALA A 65 18.91 0.74 -5.23
N ILE A 66 18.98 0.16 -4.02
CA ILE A 66 17.98 0.31 -2.96
C ILE A 66 17.83 1.79 -2.59
N TRP A 67 18.93 2.46 -2.24
CA TRP A 67 18.93 3.89 -1.91
C TRP A 67 18.31 4.72 -3.04
N ARG A 68 18.74 4.49 -4.29
CA ARG A 68 18.24 5.19 -5.47
C ARG A 68 16.73 4.98 -5.64
N SER A 69 16.22 3.77 -5.39
CA SER A 69 14.79 3.48 -5.49
C SER A 69 13.96 4.26 -4.48
N VAL A 70 14.46 4.45 -3.24
CA VAL A 70 13.78 5.28 -2.23
C VAL A 70 13.80 6.74 -2.64
N VAL A 71 14.95 7.28 -3.07
CA VAL A 71 15.06 8.66 -3.58
C VAL A 71 14.11 8.94 -4.76
N GLN A 72 13.91 7.96 -5.64
CA GLN A 72 13.02 8.10 -6.80
C GLN A 72 11.56 8.29 -6.40
N HIS A 73 11.11 7.57 -5.37
CA HIS A 73 9.69 7.45 -5.01
C HIS A 73 9.31 8.25 -3.77
N GLN A 74 10.26 8.69 -2.96
CA GLN A 74 10.02 9.42 -1.73
C GLN A 74 10.72 10.77 -1.72
N HIS A 75 9.95 11.82 -1.49
CA HIS A 75 10.47 13.18 -1.30
C HIS A 75 10.39 13.60 0.18
N GLN A 76 11.47 14.20 0.70
CA GLN A 76 11.55 14.75 2.05
C GLN A 76 10.55 15.90 2.26
N ASN A 77 9.57 15.69 3.13
CA ASN A 77 8.55 16.65 3.50
C ASN A 77 7.84 16.25 4.80
N THR A 78 6.77 16.97 5.17
CA THR A 78 5.91 16.56 6.29
C THR A 78 5.26 15.19 5.98
N PRO A 79 5.42 14.18 6.85
CA PRO A 79 4.98 12.83 6.52
C PRO A 79 3.46 12.64 6.63
N PRO A 80 2.88 11.72 5.85
CA PRO A 80 1.47 11.38 5.97
C PRO A 80 1.20 10.65 7.29
N LYS A 81 0.09 11.00 7.95
CA LYS A 81 -0.37 10.33 9.17
C LYS A 81 -1.65 9.54 8.94
N GLU A 82 -1.54 8.22 9.00
CA GLU A 82 -2.67 7.29 9.04
C GLU A 82 -3.06 6.87 10.44
N PHE A 83 -2.23 7.14 11.46
CA PHE A 83 -2.49 6.79 12.87
C PHE A 83 -2.57 5.28 13.15
N ILE A 84 -2.09 4.44 12.22
CA ILE A 84 -2.02 2.99 12.36
C ILE A 84 -0.70 2.57 13.03
N HIS A 85 0.43 3.07 12.54
CA HIS A 85 1.73 2.69 13.12
C HIS A 85 2.05 3.45 14.41
N ALA A 86 2.99 2.94 15.20
CA ALA A 86 3.49 3.53 16.43
C ALA A 86 4.00 4.98 16.22
N GLU A 87 4.67 5.24 15.09
CA GLU A 87 5.12 6.58 14.70
C GLU A 87 4.00 7.48 14.18
N SER A 88 2.77 6.97 14.12
CA SER A 88 1.58 7.57 13.49
C SER A 88 1.69 7.80 11.98
N THR A 89 2.88 7.60 11.38
CA THR A 89 3.18 7.80 9.97
C THR A 89 3.20 6.49 9.19
N VAL A 90 3.09 6.61 7.86
CA VAL A 90 3.21 5.46 6.95
C VAL A 90 4.70 5.14 6.73
N LEU A 91 5.06 3.87 6.85
CA LEU A 91 6.45 3.38 6.84
C LEU A 91 6.69 2.24 5.83
N ASP A 92 5.64 1.68 5.24
CA ASP A 92 5.77 0.69 4.17
C ASP A 92 6.16 1.40 2.86
N PHE A 93 7.29 0.97 2.27
CA PHE A 93 7.84 1.57 1.04
C PHE A 93 6.85 1.54 -0.12
N LEU A 94 6.18 0.42 -0.37
CA LEU A 94 5.27 0.29 -1.50
C LEU A 94 4.06 1.20 -1.31
N LYS A 95 3.57 1.33 -0.08
CA LYS A 95 2.50 2.26 0.26
C LYS A 95 2.94 3.71 0.09
N ILE A 96 4.14 4.09 0.52
CA ILE A 96 4.70 5.43 0.26
C ILE A 96 4.81 5.67 -1.24
N ALA A 97 5.45 4.75 -1.99
CA ALA A 97 5.69 4.90 -3.41
C ALA A 97 4.41 5.03 -4.22
N ASN A 98 3.35 4.26 -3.91
CA ASN A 98 2.10 4.23 -4.67
C ASN A 98 1.02 5.20 -4.19
N VAL A 99 1.00 5.58 -2.92
CA VAL A 99 -0.09 6.39 -2.33
C VAL A 99 0.33 7.83 -2.04
N TYR A 100 1.59 8.06 -1.66
CA TYR A 100 2.03 9.32 -1.08
C TYR A 100 3.07 10.04 -1.92
N GLY A 101 4.21 9.41 -2.18
CA GLY A 101 5.35 10.00 -2.86
C GLY A 101 6.18 10.96 -1.99
N TYR A 102 5.83 11.12 -0.72
CA TYR A 102 6.51 12.03 0.22
C TYR A 102 6.50 11.45 1.63
N SER A 103 7.57 11.73 2.37
CA SER A 103 7.70 11.37 3.79
C SER A 103 8.88 12.10 4.43
N PHE A 104 9.40 11.65 5.56
CA PHE A 104 10.54 12.25 6.25
C PHE A 104 11.65 11.23 6.58
N CYS A 105 12.71 11.70 7.25
CA CYS A 105 13.96 10.97 7.43
C CYS A 105 13.83 9.58 8.07
N SER A 106 13.09 9.47 9.17
CA SER A 106 12.90 8.19 9.85
C SER A 106 12.16 7.16 8.98
N VAL A 107 11.31 7.62 8.06
CA VAL A 107 10.62 6.76 7.08
C VAL A 107 11.58 6.35 5.97
N GLY A 108 12.34 7.30 5.39
CA GLY A 108 13.35 6.96 4.39
C GLY A 108 14.38 5.94 4.90
N ALA A 109 14.81 6.08 6.16
CA ALA A 109 15.67 5.10 6.81
C ALA A 109 15.00 3.72 6.94
N ALA A 110 13.73 3.68 7.39
CA ALA A 110 12.96 2.44 7.51
C ALA A 110 12.76 1.75 6.15
N GLU A 111 12.51 2.50 5.08
CA GLU A 111 12.33 1.99 3.72
C GLU A 111 13.61 1.33 3.19
N VAL A 112 14.77 2.00 3.33
CA VAL A 112 16.06 1.42 2.96
C VAL A 112 16.34 0.14 3.74
N ILE A 113 16.09 0.13 5.05
CA ILE A 113 16.31 -1.05 5.91
C ILE A 113 15.38 -2.21 5.48
N GLY A 114 14.09 -1.94 5.27
CA GLY A 114 13.11 -2.95 4.88
C GLY A 114 13.41 -3.56 3.51
N LEU A 115 13.78 -2.72 2.53
CA LEU A 115 14.16 -3.17 1.19
C LEU A 115 15.47 -3.96 1.19
N ALA A 116 16.48 -3.52 1.95
CA ALA A 116 17.75 -4.23 2.08
C ALA A 116 17.56 -5.61 2.70
N ARG A 117 16.76 -5.74 3.76
CA ARG A 117 16.44 -7.04 4.38
C ARG A 117 15.66 -7.94 3.43
N HIS A 118 14.72 -7.38 2.67
CA HIS A 118 14.02 -8.14 1.64
C HIS A 118 14.96 -8.63 0.52
N ALA A 119 16.00 -7.85 0.18
CA ALA A 119 17.06 -8.24 -0.73
C ALA A 119 18.11 -9.19 -0.10
N GLY A 120 17.91 -9.65 1.15
CA GLY A 120 18.81 -10.57 1.85
C GLY A 120 20.04 -9.91 2.49
N MET A 121 20.10 -8.58 2.53
CA MET A 121 21.22 -7.83 3.09
C MET A 121 20.98 -7.51 4.57
N GLN A 122 22.06 -7.38 5.35
CA GLN A 122 21.95 -6.86 6.71
C GLN A 122 21.82 -5.33 6.68
N ALA A 123 20.86 -4.80 7.43
CA ALA A 123 20.61 -3.37 7.53
C ALA A 123 20.20 -2.96 8.95
N ARG A 124 20.52 -1.72 9.31
CA ARG A 124 20.31 -1.17 10.66
C ARG A 124 20.00 0.33 10.61
N GLY A 125 19.27 0.82 11.61
CA GLY A 125 18.97 2.25 11.77
C GLY A 125 19.75 2.92 12.89
N TRP A 126 19.98 4.21 12.74
CA TRP A 126 20.51 5.10 13.76
C TRP A 126 19.64 6.33 13.93
N THR A 127 19.43 6.73 15.19
CA THR A 127 19.06 8.10 15.51
C THR A 127 20.33 8.89 15.80
N ILE A 128 20.53 9.94 15.02
CA ILE A 128 21.53 10.97 15.23
C ILE A 128 20.83 12.29 15.59
N LYS A 129 21.58 13.36 15.82
CA LYS A 129 20.98 14.62 16.28
C LYS A 129 20.04 15.19 15.23
N GLY A 130 18.75 15.22 15.53
CA GLY A 130 17.71 15.80 14.65
C GLY A 130 17.42 14.98 13.38
N HIS A 131 18.00 13.79 13.23
CA HIS A 131 17.91 13.01 12.00
C HIS A 131 17.96 11.49 12.25
N CYS A 132 17.44 10.71 11.31
CA CYS A 132 17.46 9.25 11.36
C CYS A 132 18.00 8.72 10.03
N VAL A 133 18.97 7.80 10.08
CA VAL A 133 19.69 7.33 8.90
C VAL A 133 19.86 5.81 8.92
N PRO A 134 19.83 5.17 7.73
CA PRO A 134 20.08 3.74 7.60
C PRO A 134 21.57 3.46 7.32
N GLU A 135 21.99 2.24 7.66
CA GLU A 135 23.20 1.64 7.11
C GLU A 135 22.91 0.24 6.58
N ILE A 136 23.61 -0.14 5.51
CA ILE A 136 23.61 -1.49 4.95
C ILE A 136 25.02 -2.09 5.10
N PHE A 137 25.09 -3.39 5.39
CA PHE A 137 26.35 -4.13 5.52
C PHE A 137 26.71 -4.83 4.21
N TRP A 138 27.95 -4.66 3.78
CA TRP A 138 28.59 -5.47 2.74
C TRP A 138 30.10 -5.51 2.99
N ASP A 139 30.81 -6.50 2.45
CA ASP A 139 32.28 -6.60 2.54
C ASP A 139 32.87 -6.37 3.95
N GLY A 140 32.18 -6.86 4.98
CA GLY A 140 32.63 -6.74 6.37
C GLY A 140 32.42 -5.35 7.01
N LYS A 141 31.81 -4.39 6.31
CA LYS A 141 31.69 -2.98 6.74
C LYS A 141 30.25 -2.46 6.66
N TRP A 142 29.97 -1.42 7.43
CA TRP A 142 28.69 -0.71 7.41
C TRP A 142 28.79 0.56 6.57
N HIS A 143 27.74 0.90 5.84
CA HIS A 143 27.76 2.01 4.89
C HIS A 143 26.46 2.81 4.99
N LEU A 144 26.59 4.13 5.17
CA LEU A 144 25.44 5.04 5.26
C LEU A 144 24.92 5.39 3.87
N LEU A 145 23.61 5.24 3.69
CA LEU A 145 22.90 5.55 2.45
C LEU A 145 21.64 6.35 2.79
N ASP A 146 21.73 7.67 2.92
CA ASP A 146 20.62 8.51 3.36
C ASP A 146 19.74 8.94 2.16
N PRO A 147 18.52 8.38 2.01
CA PRO A 147 17.65 8.75 0.91
C PRO A 147 16.93 10.09 1.16
N SER A 148 16.80 10.49 2.42
CA SER A 148 15.99 11.64 2.81
C SER A 148 16.67 12.97 2.53
N LEU A 149 18.00 13.01 2.68
CA LEU A 149 18.82 14.15 2.26
C LEU A 149 19.52 13.91 0.91
N ILE A 150 19.31 12.73 0.32
CA ILE A 150 19.80 12.34 -1.01
C ILE A 150 21.33 12.38 -1.05
N ASN A 151 21.96 11.62 -0.15
CA ASN A 151 23.41 11.55 -0.08
C ASN A 151 23.94 10.24 0.53
N TYR A 152 25.22 10.05 0.28
CA TYR A 152 26.15 9.21 1.04
C TYR A 152 27.53 9.87 0.96
N PHE A 153 28.50 9.39 1.74
CA PHE A 153 29.82 10.01 1.83
C PHE A 153 30.90 9.05 1.32
N PRO A 154 31.38 9.23 0.07
CA PRO A 154 32.49 8.44 -0.44
C PRO A 154 33.77 8.69 0.35
N LYS A 155 34.49 7.63 0.65
CA LYS A 155 35.84 7.66 1.20
C LYS A 155 36.88 7.74 0.06
N PRO A 156 38.14 8.08 0.36
CA PRO A 156 39.21 8.11 -0.64
C PRO A 156 39.48 6.77 -1.34
N ASP A 157 39.13 5.65 -0.70
CA ASP A 157 39.23 4.30 -1.27
C ASP A 157 38.09 3.95 -2.25
N GLY A 158 37.14 4.88 -2.48
CA GLY A 158 35.98 4.70 -3.36
C GLY A 158 34.78 3.99 -2.71
N ASP A 159 34.95 3.52 -1.47
CA ASP A 159 33.91 2.89 -0.68
C ASP A 159 33.09 3.95 0.09
N ILE A 160 32.02 3.56 0.79
CA ILE A 160 31.08 4.50 1.44
C ILE A 160 31.35 4.53 2.95
N ALA A 161 31.33 5.71 3.57
CA ALA A 161 31.54 5.84 5.01
C ALA A 161 30.33 5.34 5.82
N SER A 162 30.60 4.73 6.96
CA SER A 162 29.64 4.48 8.04
C SER A 162 29.30 5.76 8.82
N VAL A 163 28.21 5.71 9.59
CA VAL A 163 27.86 6.73 10.59
C VAL A 163 29.03 7.01 11.53
N ALA A 164 29.71 5.95 12.00
CA ALA A 164 30.83 6.07 12.92
C ALA A 164 32.02 6.82 12.30
N GLU A 165 32.35 6.55 11.04
CA GLU A 165 33.44 7.25 10.32
C GLU A 165 33.08 8.73 10.05
N ILE A 166 31.83 9.02 9.70
CA ILE A 166 31.35 10.41 9.52
C ILE A 166 31.46 11.18 10.83
N MET A 167 31.00 10.60 11.94
CA MET A 167 31.10 11.21 13.26
C MET A 167 32.55 11.43 13.70
N ALA A 168 33.44 10.46 13.45
CA ALA A 168 34.86 10.60 13.74
C ALA A 168 35.49 11.78 12.98
N ALA A 169 35.17 11.92 11.69
CA ALA A 169 35.64 13.04 10.87
C ALA A 169 35.14 14.40 11.39
N VAL A 170 33.85 14.50 11.75
CA VAL A 170 33.25 15.71 12.32
C VAL A 170 33.86 16.05 13.68
N LYS A 171 34.03 15.06 14.55
CA LYS A 171 34.63 15.23 15.89
C LYS A 171 36.08 15.74 15.78
N ALA A 172 36.89 15.15 14.91
CA ALA A 172 38.28 15.57 14.69
C ALA A 172 38.38 17.02 14.20
N TRP A 173 37.41 17.48 13.38
CA TRP A 173 37.36 18.88 12.97
C TRP A 173 36.99 19.79 14.14
N TYR A 174 36.01 19.43 14.98
CA TYR A 174 35.66 20.20 16.17
C TYR A 174 36.77 20.26 17.22
N GLU A 175 37.57 19.21 17.38
CA GLU A 175 38.72 19.22 18.29
C GLU A 175 39.75 20.29 17.89
N LYS A 176 39.93 20.51 16.59
CA LYS A 176 40.76 21.59 16.04
C LYS A 176 40.07 22.95 16.02
N ASN A 177 38.74 22.96 16.11
CA ASN A 177 37.89 24.14 15.95
C ASN A 177 36.82 24.23 17.06
N PRO A 178 37.21 24.23 18.36
CA PRO A 178 36.29 24.01 19.47
C PRO A 178 35.17 25.05 19.55
N GLY A 179 35.46 26.30 19.15
CA GLY A 179 34.51 27.40 19.17
C GLY A 179 33.35 27.30 18.18
N PHE A 180 33.24 26.23 17.39
CA PHE A 180 32.12 25.97 16.48
C PHE A 180 31.13 24.93 17.00
N LYS A 181 31.54 24.08 17.96
CA LYS A 181 30.69 23.00 18.46
C LYS A 181 29.47 23.57 19.18
N GLY A 182 28.28 23.09 18.82
CA GLY A 182 27.01 23.57 19.38
C GLY A 182 26.59 24.98 18.94
N ASN A 183 27.34 25.64 18.04
CA ASN A 183 27.04 27.00 17.58
C ASN A 183 26.55 27.01 16.13
N HIS A 184 25.26 26.74 15.96
CA HIS A 184 24.58 26.67 14.66
C HIS A 184 24.83 27.90 13.78
N LYS A 185 24.59 29.10 14.34
CA LYS A 185 24.72 30.36 13.61
C LYS A 185 26.15 30.55 13.11
N LYS A 186 27.15 30.21 13.93
CA LYS A 186 28.55 30.33 13.57
C LYS A 186 28.96 29.35 12.47
N LEU A 187 28.52 28.09 12.52
CA LEU A 187 28.75 27.11 11.44
C LEU A 187 28.08 27.53 10.13
N TYR A 188 26.84 28.02 10.22
CA TYR A 188 26.10 28.51 9.06
C TYR A 188 26.80 29.71 8.42
N THR A 189 27.21 30.70 9.20
CA THR A 189 27.98 31.85 8.71
C THR A 189 29.31 31.41 8.11
N TYR A 190 30.07 30.57 8.81
CA TYR A 190 31.36 30.07 8.34
C TYR A 190 31.27 29.38 6.99
N GLY A 191 30.32 28.45 6.79
CA GLY A 191 30.17 27.77 5.50
C GLY A 191 29.81 28.71 4.34
N ARG A 192 29.26 29.90 4.66
CA ARG A 192 28.81 30.92 3.70
C ARG A 192 29.84 31.99 3.37
N GLU A 193 30.96 32.02 4.09
CA GLU A 193 32.11 32.88 3.78
C GLU A 193 32.80 32.42 2.48
N GLU A 194 33.73 33.23 1.96
CA GLU A 194 34.46 32.96 0.71
C GLU A 194 33.49 32.70 -0.47
N GLY A 195 32.47 33.55 -0.62
CA GLY A 195 31.43 33.38 -1.64
C GLY A 195 30.53 32.15 -1.45
N GLY A 196 30.59 31.52 -0.27
CA GLY A 196 29.90 30.29 0.06
C GLY A 196 30.68 29.02 -0.23
N TRP A 197 32.01 29.09 -0.29
CA TRP A 197 32.87 27.93 -0.51
C TRP A 197 33.66 27.52 0.72
N ARG A 198 33.67 28.32 1.79
CA ARG A 198 34.48 28.04 2.97
C ARG A 198 34.11 26.72 3.69
N TRP A 199 32.90 26.19 3.49
CA TRP A 199 32.54 24.84 3.96
C TRP A 199 33.45 23.72 3.42
N LYS A 200 34.16 23.93 2.30
CA LYS A 200 35.19 23.01 1.77
C LYS A 200 36.42 22.89 2.67
N GLN A 201 36.62 23.83 3.62
CA GLN A 201 37.65 23.73 4.67
C GLN A 201 37.18 22.89 5.88
N GLY A 202 36.00 22.27 5.79
CA GLY A 202 35.46 21.34 6.77
C GLY A 202 36.20 19.99 6.84
N PRO A 203 35.64 18.99 7.53
CA PRO A 203 36.15 17.63 7.48
C PRO A 203 36.29 17.15 6.02
N LYS A 204 37.44 16.58 5.66
CA LYS A 204 37.74 16.14 4.29
C LYS A 204 36.63 15.26 3.70
N LEU A 205 36.13 14.31 4.48
CA LEU A 205 35.02 13.42 4.11
C LEU A 205 33.73 14.16 3.70
N LEU A 206 33.41 15.27 4.37
CA LEU A 206 32.25 16.09 4.01
C LEU A 206 32.57 17.04 2.84
N ALA A 207 33.79 17.60 2.81
CA ALA A 207 34.23 18.51 1.78
C ALA A 207 34.29 17.84 0.39
N GLU A 208 34.66 16.56 0.33
CA GLU A 208 34.76 15.76 -0.90
C GLU A 208 33.44 15.09 -1.32
N CYS A 209 32.38 15.22 -0.50
CA CYS A 209 31.07 14.67 -0.82
C CYS A 209 30.49 15.31 -2.10
N PRO A 210 30.17 14.52 -3.14
CA PRO A 210 29.72 15.03 -4.44
C PRO A 210 28.28 15.54 -4.43
N PHE A 211 27.51 15.27 -3.37
CA PHE A 211 26.11 15.65 -3.26
C PHE A 211 25.91 17.09 -2.80
N TYR A 212 26.92 17.71 -2.17
CA TYR A 212 26.84 19.13 -1.84
C TYR A 212 26.94 19.97 -3.11
N GLY A 213 25.85 20.68 -3.41
CA GLY A 213 25.80 21.65 -4.47
C GLY A 213 26.56 22.94 -4.14
N ILE A 214 26.36 23.93 -5.00
CA ILE A 214 26.87 25.29 -4.78
C ILE A 214 26.40 25.78 -3.40
N ARG A 215 27.33 26.34 -2.61
CA ARG A 215 27.10 26.79 -1.22
C ARG A 215 26.85 25.69 -0.18
N GLY A 216 27.16 24.43 -0.50
CA GLY A 216 27.17 23.35 0.48
C GLY A 216 25.79 22.83 0.85
N TRP A 217 24.78 22.96 -0.01
CA TRP A 217 23.44 22.42 0.20
C TRP A 217 23.31 20.99 -0.34
N LEU A 218 22.61 20.12 0.39
CA LEU A 218 22.26 18.78 -0.10
C LEU A 218 21.07 18.86 -1.08
N PRO A 219 20.88 17.84 -1.95
CA PRO A 219 19.88 17.90 -3.02
C PRO A 219 18.42 18.02 -2.54
N ALA A 220 18.14 17.58 -1.30
CA ALA A 220 16.83 17.73 -0.66
C ALA A 220 16.50 19.18 -0.26
N LYS A 221 17.46 20.12 -0.30
CA LYS A 221 17.32 21.56 0.02
C LYS A 221 16.80 21.90 1.43
N THR A 222 16.75 20.92 2.32
CA THR A 222 16.39 21.11 3.73
C THR A 222 17.61 21.24 4.62
N HIS A 223 18.75 20.69 4.19
CA HIS A 223 20.00 20.62 4.96
C HIS A 223 21.21 20.99 4.11
N GLY A 224 22.22 21.57 4.76
CA GLY A 224 23.52 21.83 4.14
C GLY A 224 24.66 21.31 5.01
N TRP A 225 25.89 21.58 4.60
CA TRP A 225 27.10 21.15 5.31
C TRP A 225 27.07 21.48 6.80
N TYR A 226 26.62 22.69 7.16
CA TYR A 226 26.49 23.12 8.55
C TYR A 226 25.51 22.24 9.35
N SER A 227 24.44 21.73 8.73
CA SER A 227 23.51 20.81 9.36
C SER A 227 24.17 19.45 9.60
N THR A 228 24.86 18.91 8.60
CA THR A 228 25.61 17.65 8.73
C THR A 228 26.66 17.72 9.84
N MET A 229 27.37 18.84 9.97
CA MET A 229 28.30 19.06 11.08
C MET A 229 27.63 18.95 12.46
N GLN A 230 26.34 19.26 12.57
CA GLN A 230 25.58 19.17 13.83
C GLN A 230 24.98 17.77 14.02
N GLU A 231 24.41 17.20 12.96
CA GLU A 231 23.79 15.87 12.97
C GLU A 231 24.77 14.79 13.48
N TYR A 232 26.03 14.88 13.05
CA TYR A 232 27.09 13.92 13.36
C TYR A 232 28.07 14.41 14.44
N ASP A 233 27.67 15.36 15.29
CA ASP A 233 28.53 15.98 16.32
C ASP A 233 28.86 15.08 17.53
N GLY A 234 28.26 13.89 17.63
CA GLY A 234 28.45 12.96 18.74
C GLY A 234 27.49 13.12 19.92
N THR A 235 26.65 14.15 19.94
CA THR A 235 25.77 14.44 21.09
C THR A 235 24.53 13.55 21.14
N THR A 236 24.14 12.92 20.03
CA THR A 236 23.06 11.94 19.96
C THR A 236 23.49 10.81 19.05
N LEU A 237 23.58 9.59 19.59
CA LEU A 237 23.79 8.38 18.82
C LEU A 237 23.20 7.19 19.57
N PHE A 238 22.12 6.62 19.05
CA PHE A 238 21.62 5.36 19.54
C PHE A 238 20.93 4.55 18.44
N ARG A 239 20.90 3.24 18.67
CA ARG A 239 20.19 2.30 17.81
C ARG A 239 18.70 2.54 17.89
N TYR A 240 18.11 2.89 16.76
CA TYR A 240 16.68 2.96 16.62
C TYR A 240 16.30 2.75 15.17
N GLU A 241 15.27 1.93 14.99
CA GLU A 241 14.62 1.65 13.73
C GLU A 241 13.17 2.05 13.88
N SER A 242 12.66 2.87 12.96
CA SER A 242 11.23 3.18 12.90
C SER A 242 10.48 1.96 12.37
N GLY A 243 9.44 1.58 13.09
CA GLY A 243 8.75 0.33 12.81
C GLY A 243 7.82 0.40 11.61
N TYR A 244 8.01 -0.48 10.64
CA TYR A 244 7.08 -0.66 9.52
C TYR A 244 6.22 -1.91 9.71
N SER A 245 5.01 -1.90 9.15
CA SER A 245 4.27 -3.12 8.84
C SER A 245 4.35 -3.34 7.32
N GLN A 246 5.24 -4.26 6.92
CA GLN A 246 5.45 -4.59 5.50
C GLN A 246 4.23 -5.35 4.97
N GLY A 247 3.89 -5.25 3.70
CA GLY A 247 2.91 -6.17 3.09
C GLY A 247 1.92 -5.53 2.13
N TYR A 248 1.90 -4.19 2.04
CA TYR A 248 1.07 -3.49 1.08
C TYR A 248 1.40 -3.95 -0.35
N GLN A 249 0.37 -4.18 -1.16
CA GLN A 249 0.48 -4.50 -2.58
C GLN A 249 -0.61 -3.77 -3.35
N VAL A 250 -0.29 -3.37 -4.58
CA VAL A 250 -1.29 -2.84 -5.52
C VAL A 250 -2.05 -4.01 -6.12
N ASN A 251 -3.33 -4.12 -5.77
CA ASN A 251 -4.30 -5.01 -6.38
C ASN A 251 -5.52 -4.19 -6.79
N VAL A 252 -5.51 -3.69 -8.03
CA VAL A 252 -6.69 -3.04 -8.61
C VAL A 252 -7.65 -4.13 -9.07
N GLN A 253 -8.81 -4.20 -8.42
CA GLN A 253 -9.91 -5.09 -8.79
C GLN A 253 -10.99 -4.31 -9.53
N LEU A 254 -11.42 -4.81 -10.69
CA LEU A 254 -12.49 -4.22 -11.49
C LEU A 254 -13.70 -5.15 -11.55
N ARG A 255 -14.89 -4.56 -11.35
CA ARG A 255 -16.20 -5.21 -11.49
C ARG A 255 -17.03 -4.52 -12.57
N PRO A 256 -18.11 -5.13 -13.09
CA PRO A 256 -19.04 -4.46 -14.00
C PRO A 256 -19.52 -3.12 -13.45
N GLY A 257 -19.40 -2.05 -14.24
CA GLY A 257 -19.76 -0.69 -13.81
C GLY A 257 -18.75 -0.01 -12.87
N MET A 258 -17.62 -0.64 -12.55
CA MET A 258 -16.51 0.02 -11.87
C MET A 258 -15.58 0.73 -12.85
N ARG A 259 -15.15 1.92 -12.45
CA ARG A 259 -14.20 2.76 -13.18
C ARG A 259 -13.22 3.38 -12.20
N LEU A 260 -11.92 3.18 -12.44
CA LEU A 260 -10.85 3.86 -11.71
C LEU A 260 -10.16 4.86 -12.63
N VAL A 261 -10.18 6.13 -12.22
CA VAL A 261 -9.44 7.22 -12.84
C VAL A 261 -8.27 7.61 -11.93
N ARG A 262 -7.05 7.61 -12.44
CA ARG A 262 -5.86 8.13 -11.75
C ARG A 262 -5.39 9.37 -12.49
N ASN A 263 -5.27 10.51 -11.82
CA ASN A 263 -4.87 11.77 -12.47
C ASN A 263 -3.48 12.20 -12.01
N TRP A 264 -2.72 12.77 -12.94
CA TRP A 264 -1.49 13.51 -12.63
C TRP A 264 -1.78 14.93 -12.10
N SER A 265 -3.03 15.23 -11.77
CA SER A 265 -3.46 16.45 -11.10
C SER A 265 -3.89 16.17 -9.66
N ASN A 266 -3.96 17.22 -8.85
CA ASN A 266 -4.44 17.18 -7.48
C ASN A 266 -5.56 18.23 -7.31
N LYS A 267 -6.64 17.87 -6.62
CA LYS A 267 -7.80 18.73 -6.32
C LYS A 267 -7.64 19.54 -5.03
N GLY A 268 -6.45 19.55 -4.44
CA GLY A 268 -6.17 20.05 -3.10
C GLY A 268 -6.48 19.06 -1.97
N LEU A 269 -6.84 17.81 -2.30
CA LEU A 269 -7.21 16.78 -1.33
C LEU A 269 -5.99 15.92 -0.95
N TYR A 270 -5.86 15.62 0.33
CA TYR A 270 -4.76 14.81 0.88
C TYR A 270 -5.15 14.13 2.20
N ALA A 271 -4.38 13.10 2.59
CA ALA A 271 -4.67 12.21 3.72
C ALA A 271 -4.92 12.89 5.08
N ASN A 272 -4.40 14.09 5.29
CA ASN A 272 -4.50 14.85 6.53
C ASN A 272 -5.26 16.18 6.36
N MET A 273 -6.15 16.27 5.36
CA MET A 273 -6.99 17.45 5.09
C MET A 273 -7.97 17.78 6.23
N ASP A 274 -8.16 16.85 7.18
CA ASP A 274 -8.90 17.03 8.43
C ASP A 274 -8.11 17.77 9.52
N LYS A 275 -6.90 18.29 9.20
CA LYS A 275 -5.99 19.00 10.12
C LYS A 275 -5.43 18.13 11.25
N THR A 276 -5.59 16.81 11.20
CA THR A 276 -5.00 15.89 12.20
C THR A 276 -3.51 15.63 11.97
N GLY A 277 -2.99 15.99 10.79
CA GLY A 277 -1.57 15.99 10.43
C GLY A 277 -1.21 17.24 9.64
N GLY A 278 0.04 17.35 9.19
CA GLY A 278 0.48 18.51 8.42
C GLY A 278 0.21 18.38 6.92
N LYS A 279 0.01 19.51 6.26
CA LYS A 279 -0.09 19.59 4.80
C LYS A 279 1.30 19.34 4.19
N PRO A 280 1.45 18.41 3.22
CA PRO A 280 2.73 18.23 2.56
C PRO A 280 3.06 19.44 1.69
N GLY A 281 4.26 20.00 1.84
CA GLY A 281 4.74 21.14 1.07
C GLY A 281 4.81 20.86 -0.43
N CYS A 282 5.02 19.60 -0.82
CA CYS A 282 5.06 19.18 -2.23
C CYS A 282 3.68 19.04 -2.88
N LEU A 283 2.56 19.28 -2.18
CA LEU A 283 1.19 19.12 -2.74
C LEU A 283 0.97 19.97 -4.00
N GLY A 284 1.48 21.21 -3.98
CA GLY A 284 1.45 22.14 -5.13
C GLY A 284 2.79 22.26 -5.85
N GLY A 285 3.75 21.39 -5.54
CA GLY A 285 5.09 21.43 -6.10
C GLY A 285 5.11 20.98 -7.57
N THR A 286 6.02 21.57 -8.35
CA THR A 286 6.30 21.16 -9.73
C THR A 286 7.61 20.39 -9.77
N ILE A 287 7.59 19.19 -10.37
CA ILE A 287 8.81 18.40 -10.60
C ILE A 287 9.83 19.21 -11.40
N GLY A 288 11.09 19.21 -10.95
CA GLY A 288 12.17 20.01 -11.54
C GLY A 288 12.27 21.45 -11.04
N LYS A 289 11.41 21.89 -10.11
CA LYS A 289 11.46 23.23 -9.50
C LYS A 289 11.48 23.16 -7.97
N GLY A 290 11.93 24.24 -7.32
CA GLY A 290 11.92 24.36 -5.85
C GLY A 290 12.66 23.19 -5.17
N ASP A 291 11.98 22.56 -4.20
CA ASP A 291 12.49 21.40 -3.44
C ASP A 291 12.44 20.09 -4.25
N LEU A 292 11.72 20.06 -5.37
CA LEU A 292 11.61 18.92 -6.28
C LEU A 292 12.59 19.02 -7.48
N VAL A 293 13.58 19.90 -7.40
CA VAL A 293 14.53 20.14 -8.50
C VAL A 293 15.36 18.90 -8.87
N HIS A 294 15.65 18.03 -7.90
CA HIS A 294 16.46 16.83 -8.11
C HIS A 294 15.67 15.73 -8.85
N CYS A 295 14.34 15.74 -8.79
CA CYS A 295 13.50 14.63 -9.22
C CYS A 295 13.71 14.21 -10.69
N PRO A 296 13.86 15.13 -11.67
CA PRO A 296 14.19 14.75 -13.05
C PRO A 296 15.51 13.99 -13.18
N GLY A 297 16.53 14.32 -12.38
CA GLY A 297 17.81 13.60 -12.35
C GLY A 297 17.68 12.14 -11.88
N PHE A 298 16.56 11.81 -11.23
CA PHE A 298 16.19 10.46 -10.84
C PHE A 298 15.09 9.86 -11.74
N GLY A 299 14.84 10.46 -12.91
CA GLY A 299 13.92 9.94 -13.93
C GLY A 299 12.44 10.16 -13.60
N ASP A 300 12.10 11.17 -12.81
CA ASP A 300 10.70 11.51 -12.58
C ASP A 300 10.09 12.25 -13.78
N LEU A 301 9.05 11.64 -14.37
CA LEU A 301 8.33 12.15 -15.52
C LEU A 301 7.00 12.82 -15.14
N ALA A 302 6.59 12.74 -13.87
CA ALA A 302 5.35 13.35 -13.41
C ALA A 302 5.43 14.89 -13.40
N PRO A 303 4.31 15.61 -13.54
CA PRO A 303 4.29 17.06 -13.36
C PRO A 303 4.35 17.48 -11.88
N GLY A 304 3.89 16.63 -10.97
CA GLY A 304 3.91 16.84 -9.51
C GLY A 304 4.19 15.53 -8.76
N ARG A 305 4.00 15.53 -7.44
CA ARG A 305 4.24 14.33 -6.60
C ARG A 305 2.96 13.63 -6.16
N VAL A 306 1.93 14.40 -5.81
CA VAL A 306 0.69 13.89 -5.21
C VAL A 306 -0.45 14.01 -6.21
N GLY A 307 -1.11 12.92 -6.54
CA GLY A 307 -2.27 12.87 -7.44
C GLY A 307 -3.56 12.56 -6.70
N ASN A 308 -4.69 12.98 -7.28
CA ASN A 308 -6.00 12.48 -6.89
C ASN A 308 -6.63 11.70 -8.03
N GLY A 309 -7.34 10.64 -7.69
CA GLY A 309 -8.14 9.85 -8.60
C GLY A 309 -9.61 9.83 -8.22
N THR A 310 -10.40 9.09 -8.99
CA THR A 310 -11.78 8.77 -8.65
C THR A 310 -12.00 7.28 -8.83
N LEU A 311 -12.56 6.62 -7.81
CA LEU A 311 -13.08 5.27 -7.92
C LEU A 311 -14.60 5.35 -7.92
N GLU A 312 -15.21 4.95 -9.03
CA GLU A 312 -16.65 4.88 -9.18
C GLU A 312 -17.11 3.43 -9.31
N TYR A 313 -18.27 3.13 -8.75
CA TYR A 313 -18.96 1.85 -8.92
C TYR A 313 -20.44 2.11 -9.15
N VAL A 314 -20.88 1.96 -10.40
CA VAL A 314 -22.30 1.87 -10.75
C VAL A 314 -22.70 0.41 -10.62
N VAL A 315 -23.29 0.07 -9.48
CA VAL A 315 -23.66 -1.30 -9.15
C VAL A 315 -24.77 -1.77 -10.12
N PRO A 316 -24.63 -2.93 -10.76
CA PRO A 316 -25.56 -3.39 -11.79
C PRO A 316 -26.85 -3.97 -11.18
N VAL A 317 -27.58 -3.19 -10.37
CA VAL A 317 -28.71 -3.63 -9.55
C VAL A 317 -29.93 -4.15 -10.33
N THR A 318 -30.01 -3.79 -11.62
CA THR A 318 -31.03 -4.27 -12.57
C THR A 318 -30.55 -5.43 -13.44
N SER A 319 -29.28 -5.83 -13.33
CA SER A 319 -28.70 -6.91 -14.10
C SER A 319 -28.88 -8.25 -13.39
N PRO A 320 -29.08 -9.36 -14.14
CA PRO A 320 -29.00 -10.69 -13.57
C PRO A 320 -27.60 -11.04 -13.05
N ARG A 321 -26.55 -10.30 -13.43
CA ARG A 321 -25.17 -10.47 -12.94
C ARG A 321 -24.86 -9.71 -11.65
N LEU A 322 -25.86 -9.21 -10.92
CA LEU A 322 -25.61 -8.52 -9.65
C LEU A 322 -24.93 -9.45 -8.64
N ALA A 323 -25.35 -10.72 -8.59
CA ALA A 323 -24.79 -11.73 -7.70
C ALA A 323 -23.26 -11.84 -7.86
N ASP A 324 -22.77 -11.81 -9.10
CA ASP A 324 -21.34 -11.89 -9.44
C ASP A 324 -20.52 -10.68 -8.94
N SER A 325 -21.17 -9.60 -8.50
CA SER A 325 -20.52 -8.31 -8.20
C SER A 325 -20.60 -7.91 -6.72
N VAL A 326 -21.13 -8.78 -5.85
CA VAL A 326 -21.35 -8.55 -4.40
C VAL A 326 -20.84 -9.74 -3.58
N LEU A 327 -20.54 -9.53 -2.28
CA LEU A 327 -20.11 -10.59 -1.36
C LEU A 327 -21.28 -11.45 -0.88
N VAL A 328 -22.44 -10.82 -0.65
CA VAL A 328 -23.66 -11.48 -0.20
C VAL A 328 -24.79 -11.04 -1.11
N TYR A 329 -25.53 -12.02 -1.61
CA TYR A 329 -26.71 -11.84 -2.43
C TYR A 329 -27.81 -12.78 -1.92
N GLU A 330 -28.70 -12.25 -1.08
CA GLU A 330 -29.74 -13.05 -0.43
C GLU A 330 -31.11 -12.41 -0.62
N ASN A 331 -32.11 -13.24 -0.92
CA ASN A 331 -33.53 -12.86 -0.93
C ASN A 331 -33.83 -11.57 -1.73
N PHE A 332 -33.08 -11.34 -2.82
CA PHE A 332 -33.18 -10.14 -3.63
C PHE A 332 -33.93 -10.45 -4.94
N THR A 333 -34.77 -9.52 -5.42
CA THR A 333 -35.44 -9.64 -6.72
C THR A 333 -34.82 -8.69 -7.74
N HIS A 334 -34.47 -9.21 -8.92
CA HIS A 334 -34.26 -8.38 -10.10
C HIS A 334 -35.56 -8.34 -10.90
N GLY A 335 -36.12 -7.16 -11.08
CA GLY A 335 -37.19 -7.00 -12.07
C GLY A 335 -36.60 -7.06 -13.49
N PRO A 336 -37.35 -7.52 -14.50
CA PRO A 336 -36.90 -7.42 -15.89
C PRO A 336 -36.59 -5.96 -16.24
N PRO A 337 -35.72 -5.71 -17.24
CA PRO A 337 -35.53 -4.37 -17.76
C PRO A 337 -36.89 -3.78 -18.19
N PRO A 338 -37.11 -2.46 -18.01
CA PRO A 338 -38.33 -1.82 -18.49
C PRO A 338 -38.44 -1.98 -20.02
N LEU A 339 -39.66 -2.23 -20.52
CA LEU A 339 -39.93 -2.23 -21.96
C LEU A 339 -39.58 -0.84 -22.54
N PRO A 340 -39.01 -0.76 -23.76
CA PRO A 340 -38.87 0.49 -24.48
C PRO A 340 -40.21 1.21 -24.58
N ARG A 341 -40.20 2.56 -24.50
CA ARG A 341 -41.44 3.35 -24.64
C ARG A 341 -42.09 3.02 -26.00
N GLY A 342 -43.37 2.62 -25.96
CA GLY A 342 -44.17 2.34 -27.16
C GLY A 342 -44.36 0.86 -27.50
N VAL A 343 -43.68 -0.08 -26.82
CA VAL A 343 -43.86 -1.52 -27.06
C VAL A 343 -44.96 -2.09 -26.15
N LYS A 344 -46.07 -2.53 -26.74
CA LYS A 344 -47.11 -3.33 -26.05
C LYS A 344 -46.69 -4.81 -26.11
N GLY A 345 -46.49 -5.43 -24.95
CA GLY A 345 -46.14 -6.86 -24.84
C GLY A 345 -46.19 -7.35 -23.40
N THR A 346 -46.26 -8.67 -23.21
CA THR A 346 -46.18 -9.33 -21.90
C THR A 346 -44.82 -9.03 -21.25
N ARG A 347 -44.83 -8.49 -20.03
CA ARG A 347 -43.59 -8.30 -19.25
C ARG A 347 -42.94 -9.68 -19.05
N PRO A 348 -41.63 -9.84 -19.30
CA PRO A 348 -40.93 -11.06 -18.95
C PRO A 348 -41.16 -11.37 -17.47
N ALA A 349 -41.33 -12.65 -17.12
CA ALA A 349 -41.41 -13.07 -15.73
C ALA A 349 -40.16 -12.57 -14.96
N PRO A 350 -40.29 -12.17 -13.68
CA PRO A 350 -39.12 -11.82 -12.87
C PRO A 350 -38.14 -13.00 -12.85
N TYR A 351 -36.84 -12.70 -12.98
CA TYR A 351 -35.77 -13.71 -13.07
C TYR A 351 -35.56 -14.52 -11.78
N SER A 352 -36.29 -14.22 -10.69
CA SER A 352 -36.26 -14.96 -9.44
C SER A 352 -37.68 -15.18 -8.93
N THR A 353 -38.08 -16.45 -8.81
CA THR A 353 -39.39 -16.90 -8.32
C THR A 353 -39.38 -17.32 -6.84
N ASN A 354 -38.20 -17.41 -6.21
CA ASN A 354 -38.03 -17.92 -4.83
C ASN A 354 -37.59 -16.80 -3.88
N VAL A 355 -38.38 -15.74 -3.76
CA VAL A 355 -38.13 -14.66 -2.77
C VAL A 355 -39.15 -14.75 -1.65
N ASP A 356 -38.66 -14.95 -0.43
CA ASP A 356 -39.45 -14.89 0.79
C ASP A 356 -39.78 -13.43 1.08
N ARG A 357 -41.03 -13.04 0.81
CA ARG A 357 -41.54 -11.68 1.01
C ARG A 357 -41.62 -11.25 2.48
N THR A 358 -41.45 -12.18 3.43
CA THR A 358 -41.44 -11.87 4.86
C THR A 358 -40.06 -11.41 5.33
N ARG A 359 -39.00 -11.73 4.59
CA ARG A 359 -37.61 -11.36 4.87
C ARG A 359 -37.16 -10.18 4.00
N PRO A 360 -36.24 -9.32 4.48
CA PRO A 360 -35.59 -8.35 3.61
C PRO A 360 -34.67 -9.05 2.60
N GLY A 361 -34.48 -8.43 1.44
CA GLY A 361 -33.36 -8.75 0.55
C GLY A 361 -32.09 -8.10 1.03
N ILE A 362 -30.95 -8.79 0.95
CA ILE A 362 -29.66 -8.35 1.49
C ILE A 362 -28.61 -8.37 0.39
N LEU A 363 -27.93 -7.24 0.23
CA LEU A 363 -26.71 -7.12 -0.56
C LEU A 363 -25.57 -6.67 0.34
N VAL A 364 -24.42 -7.36 0.30
CA VAL A 364 -23.19 -6.85 0.92
C VAL A 364 -22.16 -6.57 -0.16
N LEU A 365 -21.79 -5.31 -0.32
CA LEU A 365 -20.74 -4.88 -1.25
C LEU A 365 -19.43 -4.71 -0.51
N ARG A 366 -18.35 -5.27 -1.03
CA ARG A 366 -16.98 -4.90 -0.66
C ARG A 366 -16.51 -3.72 -1.50
N MET A 367 -15.75 -2.80 -0.91
CA MET A 367 -15.14 -1.67 -1.60
C MET A 367 -13.65 -1.60 -1.31
N PRO A 368 -12.85 -2.51 -1.89
CA PRO A 368 -11.40 -2.46 -1.77
C PRO A 368 -10.82 -1.41 -2.73
N SER A 369 -9.72 -0.80 -2.31
CA SER A 369 -8.92 0.12 -3.10
C SER A 369 -7.45 -0.02 -2.71
N SER A 370 -6.57 -0.06 -3.71
CA SER A 370 -5.13 0.10 -3.47
C SER A 370 -4.78 1.53 -3.05
N TYR A 371 -5.66 2.50 -3.29
CA TYR A 371 -5.43 3.92 -3.04
C TYR A 371 -6.26 4.42 -1.87
N LEU A 372 -5.72 5.37 -1.10
CA LEU A 372 -6.35 5.89 0.11
C LEU A 372 -7.65 6.62 -0.23
N TYR A 373 -8.77 6.23 0.39
CA TYR A 373 -10.01 7.00 0.29
C TYR A 373 -9.91 8.34 1.03
N LEU A 374 -10.34 9.41 0.36
CA LEU A 374 -10.36 10.78 0.88
C LEU A 374 -11.79 11.28 1.13
N THR A 375 -12.71 10.97 0.21
CA THR A 375 -14.14 11.31 0.27
C THR A 375 -14.97 10.11 -0.19
N GLY A 376 -16.26 10.09 0.11
CA GLY A 376 -17.15 9.02 -0.36
C GLY A 376 -18.61 9.46 -0.40
N GLU A 377 -19.32 9.12 -1.48
CA GLU A 377 -20.76 9.34 -1.62
C GLU A 377 -21.44 8.06 -2.13
N VAL A 378 -22.57 7.69 -1.52
CA VAL A 378 -23.52 6.73 -2.09
C VAL A 378 -24.72 7.49 -2.63
N THR A 379 -24.99 7.33 -3.92
CA THR A 379 -26.23 7.74 -4.57
C THR A 379 -27.13 6.51 -4.77
N LEU A 380 -28.28 6.49 -4.10
CA LEU A 380 -29.26 5.42 -4.17
C LEU A 380 -30.53 5.92 -4.85
N THR A 381 -31.09 5.16 -5.79
CA THR A 381 -32.40 5.41 -6.40
C THR A 381 -33.30 4.23 -6.15
N SER A 382 -34.49 4.48 -5.64
CA SER A 382 -35.41 3.42 -5.22
C SER A 382 -36.87 3.73 -5.54
N ARG A 383 -37.68 2.67 -5.53
CA ARG A 383 -39.15 2.72 -5.57
C ARG A 383 -39.68 1.94 -4.37
N MET A 384 -40.41 2.60 -3.48
CA MET A 384 -40.99 1.93 -2.30
C MET A 384 -42.40 1.43 -2.61
N ALA A 385 -42.75 0.27 -2.05
CA ALA A 385 -44.16 -0.09 -1.83
C ALA A 385 -44.62 0.46 -0.46
N LEU A 386 -45.87 0.20 -0.09
CA LEU A 386 -46.40 0.56 1.24
C LEU A 386 -45.50 -0.06 2.34
N GLN A 387 -45.12 0.74 3.34
CA GLN A 387 -44.21 0.34 4.42
C GLN A 387 -42.82 -0.16 3.93
N GLY A 388 -42.40 0.25 2.72
CA GLY A 388 -41.08 -0.04 2.17
C GLY A 388 -39.96 0.61 2.96
N THR A 389 -38.87 -0.13 3.18
CA THR A 389 -37.66 0.37 3.80
C THR A 389 -36.41 -0.09 3.07
N ILE A 390 -35.43 0.79 2.97
CA ILE A 390 -34.04 0.44 2.64
C ILE A 390 -33.15 0.90 3.79
N VAL A 391 -32.36 0.00 4.33
CA VAL A 391 -31.34 0.30 5.35
C VAL A 391 -29.97 0.11 4.73
N VAL A 392 -29.10 1.10 4.90
CA VAL A 392 -27.70 1.03 4.50
C VAL A 392 -26.85 1.01 5.76
N SER A 393 -26.02 -0.03 5.91
CA SER A 393 -25.07 -0.16 7.01
C SER A 393 -23.64 -0.21 6.49
N PHE A 394 -22.69 0.25 7.29
CA PHE A 394 -21.27 0.36 6.99
C PHE A 394 -20.44 -0.47 7.97
N SER A 395 -19.37 -1.07 7.47
CA SER A 395 -18.34 -1.75 8.27
C SER A 395 -16.95 -1.47 7.68
N ASP A 396 -16.01 -0.97 8.48
CA ASP A 396 -14.58 -0.83 8.09
C ASP A 396 -13.68 -1.90 8.73
N ASN A 397 -14.23 -2.83 9.51
CA ASN A 397 -13.51 -3.92 10.16
C ASN A 397 -13.92 -5.31 9.63
N ASN A 398 -13.93 -5.44 8.30
CA ASN A 398 -14.19 -6.71 7.61
C ASN A 398 -15.57 -7.34 7.87
N GLY A 399 -16.57 -6.54 8.24
CA GLY A 399 -17.94 -7.02 8.48
C GLY A 399 -18.19 -7.55 9.89
N LEU A 400 -17.24 -7.37 10.82
CA LEU A 400 -17.40 -7.76 12.23
C LEU A 400 -18.43 -6.88 12.94
N ASP A 401 -18.34 -5.56 12.75
CA ASP A 401 -19.30 -4.60 13.30
C ASP A 401 -20.02 -3.84 12.19
N TRP A 402 -21.30 -3.54 12.42
CA TRP A 402 -22.14 -2.84 11.47
C TRP A 402 -22.78 -1.60 12.10
N LYS A 403 -22.63 -0.47 11.42
CA LYS A 403 -23.28 0.80 11.79
C LYS A 403 -24.29 1.20 10.73
N GLU A 404 -25.54 1.46 11.11
CA GLU A 404 -26.51 2.10 10.22
C GLU A 404 -26.06 3.52 9.83
N VAL A 405 -25.97 3.78 8.53
CA VAL A 405 -25.60 5.09 7.97
C VAL A 405 -26.76 5.78 7.27
N ALA A 406 -27.78 5.02 6.87
CA ALA A 406 -29.02 5.59 6.35
C ALA A 406 -30.19 4.61 6.49
N ARG A 407 -31.38 5.18 6.66
CA ARG A 407 -32.67 4.49 6.57
C ARG A 407 -33.61 5.30 5.70
N ILE A 408 -34.12 4.66 4.65
CA ILE A 408 -34.91 5.29 3.60
C ILE A 408 -36.30 4.66 3.62
N SER A 409 -37.33 5.49 3.82
CA SER A 409 -38.74 5.09 3.86
C SER A 409 -39.65 5.95 2.96
N ARG A 410 -39.07 6.91 2.22
CA ARG A 410 -39.81 7.84 1.34
C ARG A 410 -40.16 7.18 0.01
N THR A 411 -41.35 7.47 -0.52
CA THR A 411 -42.03 6.70 -1.58
C THR A 411 -41.25 6.60 -2.90
N VAL A 412 -40.60 7.69 -3.35
CA VAL A 412 -39.78 7.73 -4.57
C VAL A 412 -38.69 8.80 -4.42
N GLY A 413 -37.46 8.51 -4.86
CA GLY A 413 -36.45 9.55 -5.00
C GLY A 413 -35.02 9.02 -5.11
N LYS A 414 -34.12 9.96 -5.41
CA LYS A 414 -32.66 9.77 -5.30
C LYS A 414 -32.22 10.25 -3.91
N THR A 415 -31.58 9.37 -3.15
CA THR A 415 -30.99 9.67 -1.84
C THR A 415 -29.47 9.69 -1.98
N LYS A 416 -28.84 10.70 -1.37
CA LYS A 416 -27.39 10.79 -1.24
C LYS A 416 -26.99 10.51 0.22
N ILE A 417 -25.94 9.72 0.42
CA ILE A 417 -25.37 9.40 1.72
C ILE A 417 -23.89 9.78 1.66
N ASP A 418 -23.47 10.73 2.50
CA ASP A 418 -22.06 11.10 2.63
C ASP A 418 -21.34 10.08 3.53
N LEU A 419 -20.31 9.46 2.99
CA LEU A 419 -19.43 8.51 3.68
C LEU A 419 -18.08 9.14 4.05
N SER A 420 -17.80 10.39 3.68
CA SER A 420 -16.45 10.96 3.68
C SER A 420 -15.76 10.85 5.05
N LYS A 421 -16.47 11.10 6.15
CA LYS A 421 -15.91 10.94 7.52
C LYS A 421 -15.61 9.49 7.90
N LEU A 422 -16.34 8.53 7.33
CA LEU A 422 -16.20 7.10 7.63
C LEU A 422 -15.07 6.45 6.82
N VAL A 423 -14.87 6.90 5.58
CA VAL A 423 -13.88 6.32 4.66
C VAL A 423 -12.54 7.05 4.65
N LEU A 424 -12.44 8.25 5.23
CA LEU A 424 -11.18 8.99 5.27
C LEU A 424 -10.05 8.13 5.85
N ARG A 425 -9.02 7.90 5.04
CA ARG A 425 -7.87 7.03 5.31
C ARG A 425 -8.18 5.53 5.38
N ARG A 426 -9.23 5.07 4.72
CA ARG A 426 -9.52 3.64 4.54
C ARG A 426 -9.08 3.15 3.17
N TYR A 427 -8.83 1.85 3.10
CA TYR A 427 -8.49 1.12 1.87
C TYR A 427 -9.55 0.07 1.54
N ASP A 428 -10.35 -0.34 2.51
CA ASP A 428 -11.39 -1.32 2.32
C ASP A 428 -12.51 -1.06 3.33
N TYR A 429 -13.74 -1.31 2.91
CA TYR A 429 -14.94 -1.27 3.75
C TYR A 429 -16.06 -2.07 3.08
N ARG A 430 -17.11 -2.38 3.84
CA ARG A 430 -18.30 -3.06 3.36
C ARG A 430 -19.53 -2.17 3.52
N LEU A 431 -20.43 -2.26 2.55
CA LEU A 431 -21.78 -1.71 2.64
C LEU A 431 -22.78 -2.84 2.60
N LYS A 432 -23.66 -2.88 3.59
CA LYS A 432 -24.83 -3.76 3.58
C LYS A 432 -26.05 -2.94 3.20
N VAL A 433 -26.80 -3.38 2.20
CA VAL A 433 -28.06 -2.78 1.76
C VAL A 433 -29.16 -3.80 2.00
N GLU A 434 -30.05 -3.49 2.94
CA GLU A 434 -31.20 -4.31 3.28
C GLU A 434 -32.44 -3.66 2.68
N VAL A 435 -33.21 -4.42 1.91
CA VAL A 435 -34.35 -3.93 1.13
C VAL A 435 -35.60 -4.71 1.52
N LYS A 436 -36.59 -4.04 2.10
CA LYS A 436 -37.89 -4.63 2.47
C LYS A 436 -39.01 -3.87 1.78
N ASN A 437 -39.94 -4.58 1.13
CA ASN A 437 -41.08 -3.98 0.43
C ASN A 437 -40.68 -2.80 -0.49
N ALA A 438 -39.55 -2.93 -1.16
CA ALA A 438 -38.91 -1.86 -1.94
C ALA A 438 -38.15 -2.45 -3.12
N LYS A 439 -37.91 -1.63 -4.14
CA LYS A 439 -37.07 -1.96 -5.30
C LYS A 439 -35.91 -0.98 -5.40
N LEU A 440 -34.69 -1.52 -5.44
CA LEU A 440 -33.49 -0.76 -5.78
C LEU A 440 -33.43 -0.59 -7.31
N VAL A 441 -33.38 0.66 -7.78
CA VAL A 441 -33.36 1.01 -9.21
C VAL A 441 -31.97 1.44 -9.66
N GLY A 442 -31.21 2.07 -8.77
CA GLY A 442 -29.83 2.46 -9.03
C GLY A 442 -29.04 2.57 -7.74
N LEU A 443 -27.77 2.22 -7.80
CA LEU A 443 -26.82 2.38 -6.71
C LEU A 443 -25.47 2.77 -7.32
N LYS A 444 -25.02 3.99 -7.06
CA LYS A 444 -23.71 4.50 -7.47
C LYS A 444 -22.91 4.86 -6.22
N ILE A 445 -21.66 4.42 -6.18
CA ILE A 445 -20.72 4.74 -5.12
C ILE A 445 -19.53 5.46 -5.76
N THR A 446 -19.13 6.61 -5.22
CA THR A 446 -18.02 7.42 -5.76
C THR A 446 -17.09 7.86 -4.64
N HIS A 447 -15.79 7.80 -4.89
CA HIS A 447 -14.76 8.28 -3.98
C HIS A 447 -13.72 9.12 -4.71
N ASP A 448 -13.21 10.18 -4.07
CA ASP A 448 -11.87 10.67 -4.37
C ASP A 448 -10.84 9.77 -3.67
N VAL A 449 -9.79 9.40 -4.40
CA VAL A 449 -8.66 8.62 -3.86
C VAL A 449 -7.35 9.40 -3.97
N GLN A 450 -6.42 9.17 -3.06
CA GLN A 450 -5.05 9.70 -3.17
C GLN A 450 -4.12 8.64 -3.74
N HIS A 451 -3.25 9.05 -4.67
CA HIS A 451 -2.13 8.24 -5.14
C HIS A 451 -0.88 9.09 -5.37
N SER A 452 0.28 8.45 -5.41
CA SER A 452 1.51 9.07 -5.89
C SER A 452 1.45 9.19 -7.41
N GLN A 453 2.03 10.25 -7.97
CA GLN A 453 2.12 10.42 -9.42
C GLN A 453 3.32 9.68 -10.03
N ARG A 454 4.36 9.43 -9.22
CA ARG A 454 5.64 8.88 -9.66
C ARG A 454 5.58 7.48 -10.30
N PRO A 455 4.83 6.52 -9.73
CA PRO A 455 4.77 5.17 -10.30
C PRO A 455 3.66 5.02 -11.35
N LEU A 456 2.90 6.07 -11.66
CA LEU A 456 1.95 5.98 -12.76
C LEU A 456 2.69 5.81 -14.09
N PRO A 457 2.17 5.01 -15.03
CA PRO A 457 2.84 4.64 -16.27
C PRO A 457 2.84 5.81 -17.28
N ALA A 458 3.66 6.82 -17.02
CA ALA A 458 3.82 7.99 -17.85
C ALA A 458 4.43 7.63 -19.22
N LEU A 459 4.12 8.47 -20.20
CA LEU A 459 4.64 8.37 -21.56
C LEU A 459 5.73 9.43 -21.79
N THR A 460 6.56 9.22 -22.80
CA THR A 460 7.59 10.16 -23.28
C THR A 460 7.38 10.44 -24.77
N GLN A 461 8.08 11.43 -25.31
CA GLN A 461 8.08 11.68 -26.75
C GLN A 461 8.62 10.45 -27.50
N GLY A 462 8.01 10.15 -28.65
CA GLY A 462 8.32 8.97 -29.44
C GLY A 462 7.47 7.77 -29.04
N GLU A 463 7.99 6.57 -29.31
CA GLU A 463 7.31 5.32 -29.03
C GLU A 463 7.42 4.92 -27.55
N ASN A 464 6.30 4.48 -27.00
CA ASN A 464 6.19 3.95 -25.65
C ASN A 464 5.54 2.57 -25.72
N THR A 465 6.17 1.59 -25.08
CA THR A 465 5.60 0.24 -24.94
C THR A 465 4.79 0.18 -23.67
N VAL A 466 3.49 -0.07 -23.82
CA VAL A 466 2.54 -0.21 -22.72
C VAL A 466 2.21 -1.69 -22.55
N THR A 467 2.32 -2.18 -21.32
CA THR A 467 1.94 -3.54 -20.97
C THR A 467 0.75 -3.51 -20.04
N PHE A 468 -0.29 -4.26 -20.40
CA PHE A 468 -1.40 -4.60 -19.54
C PHE A 468 -1.20 -6.01 -18.98
N SER A 469 -1.49 -6.20 -17.70
CA SER A 469 -1.58 -7.54 -17.10
C SER A 469 -2.72 -7.62 -16.08
N ALA A 470 -3.36 -8.78 -15.98
CA ALA A 470 -4.23 -9.20 -14.90
C ALA A 470 -3.75 -10.57 -14.42
N ALA A 471 -3.35 -10.67 -13.15
CA ALA A 471 -2.83 -11.91 -12.57
C ALA A 471 -3.95 -12.85 -12.12
N SER A 472 -3.59 -13.93 -11.41
CA SER A 472 -4.55 -14.88 -10.83
C SER A 472 -5.69 -14.16 -10.10
N PRO A 473 -6.92 -14.68 -10.17
CA PRO A 473 -8.11 -14.08 -9.55
C PRO A 473 -8.03 -14.16 -8.03
N GLU A 474 -7.27 -13.24 -7.43
CA GLU A 474 -7.00 -13.22 -6.00
C GLU A 474 -7.46 -11.90 -5.38
N GLY A 475 -8.08 -12.00 -4.21
CA GLY A 475 -8.35 -10.88 -3.33
C GLY A 475 -7.59 -11.02 -2.02
N THR A 476 -7.53 -9.95 -1.23
CA THR A 476 -6.88 -9.96 0.10
C THR A 476 -7.82 -9.37 1.14
N VAL A 477 -8.02 -10.04 2.27
CA VAL A 477 -8.59 -9.42 3.48
C VAL A 477 -7.44 -9.00 4.39
N THR A 478 -7.42 -7.74 4.78
CA THR A 478 -6.36 -7.18 5.64
C THR A 478 -6.89 -6.89 7.04
N ILE A 479 -6.10 -7.23 8.05
CA ILE A 479 -6.18 -6.69 9.41
C ILE A 479 -4.91 -5.87 9.65
N GLU A 480 -5.07 -4.56 9.73
CA GLU A 480 -4.02 -3.61 10.04
C GLU A 480 -4.64 -2.51 10.91
N ALA A 481 -4.09 -2.30 12.12
CA ALA A 481 -4.71 -1.40 13.09
C ALA A 481 -3.69 -0.81 14.05
N SER A 482 -4.09 0.29 14.69
CA SER A 482 -3.30 0.92 15.75
C SER A 482 -3.22 0.07 17.01
N ALA A 483 -2.00 -0.17 17.48
CA ALA A 483 -1.74 -0.69 18.83
C ALA A 483 -2.07 0.34 19.93
N ASN A 484 -2.17 1.62 19.58
CA ASN A 484 -2.49 2.71 20.51
C ASN A 484 -3.98 3.04 20.48
N LEU A 485 -4.69 2.73 21.57
CA LEU A 485 -6.13 2.97 21.71
C LEU A 485 -6.53 4.44 21.60
N LYS A 486 -5.61 5.39 21.86
CA LYS A 486 -5.87 6.83 21.71
C LYS A 486 -6.12 7.27 20.26
N ASN A 487 -5.79 6.41 19.29
CA ASN A 487 -6.03 6.68 17.87
C ASN A 487 -7.44 6.29 17.40
N ARG A 488 -8.27 5.71 18.28
CA ARG A 488 -9.69 5.43 17.99
C ARG A 488 -10.39 6.69 17.47
N GLY A 489 -11.17 6.54 16.40
CA GLY A 489 -11.84 7.66 15.71
C GLY A 489 -10.97 8.37 14.67
N LYS A 490 -9.64 8.18 14.69
CA LYS A 490 -8.72 8.60 13.60
C LYS A 490 -8.39 7.42 12.68
N ALA A 491 -8.19 6.25 13.28
CA ALA A 491 -7.95 4.96 12.63
C ALA A 491 -8.67 3.84 13.39
N LEU A 492 -8.72 2.65 12.79
CA LEU A 492 -9.05 1.43 13.51
C LEU A 492 -7.96 1.13 14.54
N VAL A 493 -8.37 0.63 15.70
CA VAL A 493 -7.47 0.13 16.73
C VAL A 493 -7.61 -1.38 16.85
N PHE A 494 -6.60 -2.05 17.37
CA PHE A 494 -6.55 -3.52 17.35
C PHE A 494 -7.77 -4.21 17.98
N THR A 495 -8.43 -3.58 18.97
CA THR A 495 -9.64 -4.15 19.59
C THR A 495 -10.87 -4.17 18.68
N ASP A 496 -10.88 -3.37 17.60
CA ASP A 496 -11.96 -3.35 16.60
C ASP A 496 -12.03 -4.63 15.77
N PHE A 497 -10.99 -5.48 15.84
CA PHE A 497 -10.94 -6.77 15.15
C PHE A 497 -11.21 -7.97 16.08
N HIS A 498 -11.79 -7.70 17.26
CA HIS A 498 -12.20 -8.69 18.26
C HIS A 498 -11.14 -9.77 18.57
N PRO A 499 -9.87 -9.41 18.85
CA PRO A 499 -8.84 -10.39 19.13
C PRO A 499 -9.05 -11.04 20.50
N GLN A 500 -8.68 -12.32 20.60
CA GLN A 500 -8.48 -12.99 21.88
C GLN A 500 -7.13 -12.58 22.46
N MET A 501 -7.07 -12.31 23.76
CA MET A 501 -5.86 -11.86 24.43
C MET A 501 -5.66 -12.60 25.76
N GLN A 502 -4.42 -12.99 26.02
CA GLN A 502 -3.99 -13.55 27.30
C GLN A 502 -2.72 -12.84 27.76
N ASN A 503 -2.71 -12.34 29.00
CA ASN A 503 -1.56 -11.65 29.60
C ASN A 503 -1.05 -10.45 28.76
N ILE A 504 -1.98 -9.66 28.19
CA ILE A 504 -1.69 -8.45 27.43
C ILE A 504 -2.35 -7.23 28.07
N ALA A 505 -1.56 -6.19 28.35
CA ALA A 505 -2.08 -4.89 28.76
C ALA A 505 -2.79 -4.22 27.57
N ARG A 506 -4.11 -4.05 27.68
CA ARG A 506 -4.96 -3.47 26.62
C ARG A 506 -4.52 -2.09 26.13
N GLY A 507 -3.88 -1.29 26.98
CA GLY A 507 -3.49 0.08 26.63
C GLY A 507 -2.30 0.20 25.66
N ARG A 508 -1.42 -0.81 25.58
CA ARG A 508 -0.10 -0.68 24.92
C ARG A 508 0.43 -1.97 24.25
N LEU A 509 -0.41 -3.00 24.05
CA LEU A 509 -0.02 -4.34 23.55
C LEU A 509 1.29 -4.86 24.17
N MET A 510 1.38 -4.76 25.49
CA MET A 510 2.54 -5.16 26.31
C MET A 510 2.24 -6.46 27.06
N LEU A 511 3.20 -7.38 27.12
CA LEU A 511 3.08 -8.59 27.95
C LEU A 511 3.06 -8.24 29.44
N THR A 512 2.06 -8.76 30.17
CA THR A 512 1.92 -8.62 31.64
C THR A 512 2.28 -9.90 32.40
N GLY A 513 2.48 -11.01 31.70
CA GLY A 513 2.95 -12.29 32.23
C GLY A 513 4.22 -12.75 31.50
N ASP A 514 4.89 -13.80 32.00
CA ASP A 514 6.12 -14.32 31.38
C ASP A 514 5.89 -14.83 29.97
N THR A 515 4.69 -15.36 29.73
CA THR A 515 4.14 -15.67 28.42
C THR A 515 2.78 -15.01 28.25
N GLY A 516 2.42 -14.69 27.01
CA GLY A 516 1.10 -14.17 26.66
C GLY A 516 0.87 -14.21 25.17
N HIS A 517 -0.34 -13.88 24.71
CA HIS A 517 -0.61 -13.85 23.29
C HIS A 517 -1.74 -12.90 22.93
N ILE A 518 -1.76 -12.50 21.67
CA ILE A 518 -2.91 -11.88 21.01
C ILE A 518 -3.20 -12.66 19.72
N THR A 519 -4.46 -13.05 19.54
CA THR A 519 -4.93 -13.89 18.43
C THR A 519 -6.07 -13.20 17.69
N PHE A 520 -5.91 -12.98 16.39
CA PHE A 520 -6.91 -12.36 15.53
C PHE A 520 -7.63 -13.43 14.69
N PRO A 521 -8.97 -13.46 14.71
CA PRO A 521 -9.73 -14.21 13.73
C PRO A 521 -9.72 -13.47 12.39
N ILE A 522 -9.55 -14.21 11.30
CA ILE A 522 -9.67 -13.69 9.95
C ILE A 522 -10.48 -14.64 9.07
N GLU A 523 -11.38 -14.06 8.28
CA GLU A 523 -12.27 -14.79 7.37
C GLU A 523 -12.21 -14.18 5.97
N THR A 524 -12.16 -15.03 4.95
CA THR A 524 -12.10 -14.66 3.54
C THR A 524 -13.38 -15.06 2.79
N PRO A 525 -13.82 -14.28 1.79
CA PRO A 525 -15.01 -14.61 0.98
C PRO A 525 -14.87 -15.92 0.19
N GLY A 526 -13.66 -16.19 -0.31
CA GLY A 526 -13.30 -17.43 -0.98
C GLY A 526 -12.22 -18.19 -0.22
N ASP A 527 -11.78 -19.29 -0.81
CA ASP A 527 -10.80 -20.18 -0.19
C ASP A 527 -9.45 -19.48 -0.09
N MET A 528 -8.89 -19.48 1.12
CA MET A 528 -7.64 -18.82 1.45
C MET A 528 -6.47 -19.55 0.77
N THR A 529 -5.61 -18.78 0.10
CA THR A 529 -4.44 -19.29 -0.61
C THR A 529 -3.17 -19.15 0.22
N ARG A 530 -3.04 -18.05 0.98
CA ARG A 530 -1.89 -17.79 1.84
C ARG A 530 -2.19 -16.73 2.90
N LEU A 531 -1.38 -16.76 3.96
CA LEU A 531 -1.31 -15.72 4.99
C LEU A 531 0.03 -15.00 4.90
N ARG A 532 0.01 -13.68 4.71
CA ARG A 532 1.20 -12.82 4.80
C ARG A 532 1.05 -11.94 6.03
N PHE A 533 1.97 -12.05 6.99
CA PHE A 533 1.79 -11.35 8.26
C PHE A 533 3.09 -11.12 8.98
N GLY A 534 3.05 -10.19 9.92
CA GLY A 534 4.23 -9.78 10.66
C GLY A 534 3.99 -8.63 11.59
N CYS A 535 5.05 -8.23 12.27
CA CYS A 535 5.00 -7.22 13.30
C CYS A 535 6.27 -6.42 13.43
N PHE A 536 6.12 -5.22 13.99
CA PHE A 536 7.22 -4.50 14.62
C PHE A 536 7.02 -4.60 16.12
N TYR A 537 8.07 -4.98 16.85
CA TYR A 537 7.98 -5.23 18.28
C TYR A 537 9.21 -4.72 19.00
N TRP A 538 9.07 -4.44 20.28
CA TRP A 538 10.18 -4.23 21.20
C TRP A 538 10.32 -5.47 22.10
N ALA A 539 11.56 -5.93 22.28
CA ALA A 539 11.94 -6.96 23.24
C ALA A 539 13.20 -6.49 23.98
N GLY A 540 13.10 -6.30 25.29
CA GLY A 540 14.16 -5.72 26.12
C GLY A 540 15.22 -6.73 26.60
N LYS A 541 14.87 -8.02 26.63
CA LYS A 541 15.73 -9.12 27.09
C LYS A 541 16.12 -10.08 25.95
N PRO A 542 17.26 -10.79 26.03
CA PRO A 542 17.77 -11.71 25.00
C PRO A 542 16.81 -12.84 24.58
N ASP A 543 16.03 -13.33 25.54
CA ASP A 543 15.08 -14.45 25.49
C ASP A 543 13.62 -13.99 25.31
N ALA A 544 13.41 -12.69 25.10
CA ALA A 544 12.11 -12.10 24.89
C ALA A 544 11.79 -11.88 23.41
N GLY A 545 10.52 -11.98 23.04
CA GLY A 545 10.09 -11.78 21.65
C GLY A 545 8.68 -12.26 21.36
N TRP A 546 8.35 -12.33 20.07
CA TRP A 546 7.06 -12.77 19.54
C TRP A 546 7.22 -13.83 18.45
N ASP A 547 6.67 -15.01 18.69
CA ASP A 547 6.46 -16.03 17.67
C ASP A 547 5.24 -15.67 16.81
N LEU A 548 5.35 -15.97 15.53
CA LEU A 548 4.28 -15.83 14.54
C LEU A 548 3.64 -17.20 14.32
N GLN A 549 2.37 -17.35 14.70
CA GLN A 549 1.66 -18.63 14.69
C GLN A 549 0.34 -18.54 13.92
N VAL A 550 -0.11 -19.67 13.37
CA VAL A 550 -1.39 -19.81 12.67
C VAL A 550 -2.15 -21.05 13.14
N SER A 551 -3.48 -21.01 13.02
CA SER A 551 -4.37 -22.15 13.27
C SER A 551 -5.53 -22.14 12.26
N PHE A 552 -5.89 -23.33 11.78
CA PHE A 552 -7.01 -23.56 10.85
C PHE A 552 -8.06 -24.53 11.42
N ASP A 553 -7.90 -24.96 12.68
CA ASP A 553 -8.78 -25.93 13.36
C ASP A 553 -9.54 -25.31 14.54
N ALA A 554 -9.90 -24.03 14.38
CA ALA A 554 -10.54 -23.20 15.41
C ALA A 554 -9.71 -23.07 16.71
N GLY A 555 -8.38 -23.10 16.60
CA GLY A 555 -7.48 -22.88 17.72
C GLY A 555 -7.18 -24.11 18.57
N LYS A 556 -7.51 -25.32 18.10
CA LYS A 556 -7.14 -26.57 18.78
C LYS A 556 -5.63 -26.79 18.71
N THR A 557 -5.02 -26.48 17.58
CA THR A 557 -3.56 -26.52 17.38
C THR A 557 -3.05 -25.22 16.77
N PHE A 558 -1.82 -24.83 17.13
CA PHE A 558 -1.14 -23.67 16.56
C PHE A 558 0.21 -24.09 15.99
N GLN A 559 0.45 -23.77 14.72
CA GLN A 559 1.73 -23.97 14.04
C GLN A 559 2.56 -22.70 14.15
N THR A 560 3.79 -22.81 14.66
CA THR A 560 4.78 -21.72 14.59
C THR A 560 5.34 -21.63 13.18
N VAL A 561 5.03 -20.52 12.50
CA VAL A 561 5.51 -20.18 11.15
C VAL A 561 6.89 -19.54 11.21
N LYS A 562 7.06 -18.60 12.17
CA LYS A 562 8.33 -17.89 12.37
C LYS A 562 8.60 -17.72 13.86
N PRO A 563 9.62 -18.40 14.42
CA PRO A 563 9.97 -18.22 15.82
C PRO A 563 10.68 -16.87 16.05
N PHE A 564 10.62 -16.31 17.25
CA PHE A 564 11.45 -15.18 17.63
C PHE A 564 12.92 -15.60 17.70
N GLY A 565 13.74 -15.23 16.70
CA GLY A 565 15.19 -15.25 16.79
C GLY A 565 15.74 -14.31 17.89
N LYS A 566 17.05 -14.41 18.15
CA LYS A 566 17.77 -13.71 19.22
C LYS A 566 17.45 -12.22 19.28
N SER A 567 17.22 -11.71 20.49
CA SER A 567 16.69 -10.37 20.75
C SER A 567 17.55 -9.25 20.16
N VAL A 568 16.84 -8.30 19.56
CA VAL A 568 17.34 -6.98 19.22
C VAL A 568 16.30 -6.00 19.72
N LYS A 569 16.74 -4.93 20.40
CA LYS A 569 15.84 -3.86 20.85
C LYS A 569 15.19 -3.24 19.60
N ARG A 570 13.88 -3.47 19.43
CA ARG A 570 13.04 -2.98 18.32
C ARG A 570 13.39 -3.62 16.97
N ASN A 571 12.54 -4.53 16.48
CA ASN A 571 12.76 -5.24 15.22
C ASN A 571 11.44 -5.46 14.47
N ALA A 572 11.53 -5.49 13.14
CA ALA A 572 10.44 -5.83 12.25
C ALA A 572 10.59 -7.27 11.73
N ARG A 573 9.49 -8.00 11.64
CA ARG A 573 9.42 -9.35 11.10
C ARG A 573 8.24 -9.47 10.16
N TRP A 574 8.45 -10.22 9.09
CA TRP A 574 7.43 -10.52 8.10
C TRP A 574 7.62 -11.95 7.60
N THR A 575 6.52 -12.63 7.31
CA THR A 575 6.53 -13.98 6.76
C THR A 575 5.33 -14.21 5.85
N THR A 576 5.46 -15.15 4.94
CA THR A 576 4.36 -15.71 4.15
C THR A 576 4.20 -17.18 4.51
N PHE A 577 2.96 -17.63 4.69
CA PHE A 577 2.59 -19.01 4.95
C PHE A 577 1.62 -19.48 3.87
N GLU A 578 2.03 -20.47 3.09
CA GLU A 578 1.27 -21.02 1.94
C GLU A 578 0.65 -22.39 2.24
N GLY A 579 0.96 -23.00 3.40
CA GLY A 579 0.45 -24.31 3.80
C GLY A 579 -1.00 -24.30 4.30
N VAL A 580 -1.87 -23.49 3.68
CA VAL A 580 -3.28 -23.37 4.06
C VAL A 580 -4.02 -24.66 3.64
N PRO A 581 -4.79 -25.32 4.52
CA PRO A 581 -5.55 -26.50 4.14
C PRO A 581 -6.60 -26.18 3.05
N PRO A 582 -6.87 -27.09 2.10
CA PRO A 582 -7.87 -26.87 1.05
C PRO A 582 -9.25 -26.50 1.62
N ASN A 583 -10.03 -25.70 0.89
CA ASN A 583 -11.38 -25.26 1.27
C ASN A 583 -11.46 -24.47 2.59
N THR A 584 -10.34 -23.88 3.04
CA THR A 584 -10.29 -23.11 4.28
C THR A 584 -10.58 -21.65 4.03
N ARG A 585 -11.55 -21.09 4.76
CA ARG A 585 -11.89 -19.65 4.71
C ARG A 585 -11.67 -18.91 6.02
N LYS A 586 -11.32 -19.64 7.08
CA LYS A 586 -11.17 -19.11 8.43
C LYS A 586 -9.80 -19.50 8.97
N ALA A 587 -9.11 -18.55 9.57
CA ALA A 587 -7.87 -18.79 10.28
C ALA A 587 -7.82 -17.97 11.57
N LEU A 588 -7.00 -18.43 12.51
CA LEU A 588 -6.55 -17.64 13.64
C LEU A 588 -5.07 -17.32 13.42
N VAL A 589 -4.71 -16.04 13.48
CA VAL A 589 -3.32 -15.59 13.43
C VAL A 589 -2.93 -15.09 14.80
N ARG A 590 -1.90 -15.70 15.38
CA ARG A 590 -1.47 -15.46 16.75
C ARG A 590 -0.05 -14.90 16.80
N TYR A 591 0.10 -13.85 17.59
CA TYR A 591 1.38 -13.37 18.07
C TYR A 591 1.56 -13.92 19.49
N ALA A 592 2.46 -14.87 19.68
CA ALA A 592 2.74 -15.50 20.98
C ALA A 592 4.03 -14.91 21.58
N GLY A 593 3.89 -14.22 22.70
CA GLY A 593 4.96 -13.43 23.31
C GLY A 593 5.60 -14.10 24.52
N THR A 594 6.91 -13.88 24.68
CA THR A 594 7.70 -14.25 25.87
C THR A 594 8.45 -13.03 26.40
N GLY A 595 8.54 -12.88 27.72
CA GLY A 595 9.34 -11.85 28.41
C GLY A 595 8.50 -10.71 28.99
N LYS A 596 7.97 -10.93 30.20
CA LYS A 596 7.13 -10.00 30.97
C LYS A 596 7.72 -8.58 31.07
N ASP A 597 6.84 -7.57 30.95
CA ASP A 597 7.11 -6.13 31.12
C ASP A 597 8.24 -5.55 30.25
N ASN A 598 8.76 -6.34 29.31
CA ASN A 598 9.88 -5.99 28.44
C ASN A 598 9.57 -6.24 26.97
N THR A 599 8.33 -6.61 26.64
CA THR A 599 7.96 -7.10 25.31
C THR A 599 6.65 -6.49 24.86
N ASN A 600 6.72 -5.66 23.81
CA ASN A 600 5.58 -4.91 23.27
C ASN A 600 5.41 -5.19 21.79
N LEU A 601 4.18 -5.42 21.36
CA LEU A 601 3.81 -5.42 19.94
C LEU A 601 3.46 -3.98 19.54
N LEU A 602 4.28 -3.36 18.70
CA LEU A 602 4.16 -1.93 18.37
C LEU A 602 3.35 -1.72 17.09
N ASN A 603 3.58 -2.55 16.07
CA ASN A 603 2.80 -2.60 14.83
C ASN A 603 2.54 -4.06 14.46
N PHE A 604 1.45 -4.31 13.73
CA PHE A 604 1.17 -5.60 13.15
C PHE A 604 0.35 -5.44 11.86
N ARG A 605 0.46 -6.42 10.98
CA ARG A 605 -0.36 -6.52 9.76
C ARG A 605 -0.58 -7.99 9.45
N ILE A 606 -1.79 -8.33 9.04
CA ILE A 606 -2.19 -9.65 8.59
C ILE A 606 -2.93 -9.47 7.26
N ASP A 607 -2.49 -10.16 6.24
CA ASP A 607 -3.12 -10.25 4.92
C ASP A 607 -3.48 -11.71 4.67
N ALA A 608 -4.77 -12.01 4.52
CA ALA A 608 -5.26 -13.29 4.04
C ALA A 608 -5.63 -13.16 2.57
N ASP A 609 -4.80 -13.74 1.71
CA ASP A 609 -5.07 -13.82 0.28
C ASP A 609 -6.01 -15.01 0.01
N TYR A 610 -6.94 -14.85 -0.93
CA TYR A 610 -7.98 -15.84 -1.22
C TYR A 610 -8.35 -15.86 -2.69
N VAL A 611 -8.80 -17.02 -3.17
CA VAL A 611 -9.37 -17.18 -4.52
C VAL A 611 -10.65 -16.36 -4.61
N GLU A 612 -10.67 -15.36 -5.48
CA GLU A 612 -11.82 -14.46 -5.65
C GLU A 612 -13.01 -15.26 -6.23
N PRO A 613 -14.14 -15.40 -5.50
CA PRO A 613 -15.22 -16.33 -5.88
C PRO A 613 -15.83 -16.11 -7.28
N HIS A 614 -15.83 -14.87 -7.77
CA HIS A 614 -16.28 -14.53 -9.12
C HIS A 614 -15.13 -14.01 -9.99
N GLY A 615 -13.91 -14.39 -9.63
CA GLY A 615 -12.70 -13.91 -10.23
C GLY A 615 -12.38 -14.61 -11.54
N GLY A 616 -11.85 -13.86 -12.48
CA GLY A 616 -11.36 -14.39 -13.74
C GLY A 616 -10.92 -13.24 -14.64
N PHE A 617 -10.79 -13.51 -15.93
CA PHE A 617 -10.46 -12.47 -16.88
C PHE A 617 -11.66 -12.04 -17.72
N ARG A 618 -11.79 -10.73 -17.89
CA ARG A 618 -12.66 -10.08 -18.89
C ARG A 618 -11.88 -8.94 -19.53
N PRO A 619 -12.18 -8.60 -20.79
CA PRO A 619 -11.49 -7.52 -21.45
C PRO A 619 -11.57 -6.22 -20.65
N VAL A 620 -10.44 -5.51 -20.55
CA VAL A 620 -10.31 -4.26 -19.81
C VAL A 620 -10.04 -3.13 -20.78
N LYS A 621 -10.83 -2.08 -20.70
CA LYS A 621 -10.58 -0.84 -21.44
C LYS A 621 -9.61 0.02 -20.65
N VAL A 622 -8.50 0.36 -21.28
CA VAL A 622 -7.47 1.26 -20.78
C VAL A 622 -7.54 2.55 -21.59
N THR A 623 -7.68 3.69 -20.93
CA THR A 623 -7.71 5.00 -21.60
C THR A 623 -6.64 5.92 -21.04
N TYR A 624 -5.75 6.38 -21.91
CA TYR A 624 -4.77 7.42 -21.64
C TYR A 624 -5.28 8.76 -22.14
N ILE A 625 -5.13 9.80 -21.33
CA ILE A 625 -5.35 11.19 -21.72
C ILE A 625 -4.10 12.00 -21.39
N TRP A 626 -3.58 12.72 -22.37
CA TRP A 626 -2.44 13.63 -22.23
C TRP A 626 -2.62 14.87 -23.11
N THR A 627 -1.68 15.80 -23.04
CA THR A 627 -1.61 16.92 -23.99
C THR A 627 -0.24 17.00 -24.64
N GLU A 628 -0.21 17.39 -25.91
CA GLU A 628 0.99 17.73 -26.68
C GLU A 628 0.86 19.18 -27.13
N ASP A 629 1.75 20.06 -26.65
CA ASP A 629 1.67 21.52 -26.86
C ASP A 629 0.28 22.11 -26.53
N GLY A 630 -0.36 21.59 -25.47
CA GLY A 630 -1.68 22.02 -25.03
C GLY A 630 -2.85 21.33 -25.75
N GLU A 631 -2.63 20.65 -26.87
CA GLU A 631 -3.66 19.89 -27.57
C GLU A 631 -3.97 18.58 -26.84
N ARG A 632 -5.24 18.31 -26.57
CA ARG A 632 -5.67 17.04 -25.98
C ARG A 632 -5.43 15.87 -26.93
N LYS A 633 -4.76 14.83 -26.43
CA LYS A 633 -4.60 13.55 -27.09
C LYS A 633 -5.25 12.45 -26.23
N GLU A 634 -5.67 11.38 -26.89
CA GLU A 634 -6.30 10.23 -26.25
C GLU A 634 -5.87 8.95 -26.95
N ASN A 635 -5.68 7.89 -26.15
CA ASN A 635 -5.56 6.53 -26.64
C ASN A 635 -6.51 5.64 -25.84
N VAL A 636 -7.30 4.85 -26.53
CA VAL A 636 -8.20 3.84 -25.95
C VAL A 636 -7.75 2.49 -26.46
N HIS A 637 -7.36 1.61 -25.55
CA HIS A 637 -6.99 0.23 -25.83
C HIS A 637 -7.93 -0.71 -25.09
N ILE A 638 -8.34 -1.81 -25.73
CA ILE A 638 -9.12 -2.87 -25.09
C ILE A 638 -8.22 -4.09 -24.98
N ALA A 639 -7.71 -4.35 -23.78
CA ALA A 639 -6.94 -5.55 -23.50
C ALA A 639 -7.86 -6.77 -23.54
N LYS A 640 -7.71 -7.62 -24.55
CA LYS A 640 -8.58 -8.79 -24.78
C LYS A 640 -8.06 -10.08 -24.13
N THR A 641 -6.84 -10.03 -23.60
CA THR A 641 -6.16 -11.14 -22.93
C THR A 641 -5.60 -10.70 -21.58
N PRO A 642 -5.40 -11.63 -20.62
CA PRO A 642 -4.84 -11.31 -19.31
C PRO A 642 -3.44 -10.68 -19.36
N ASN A 643 -2.70 -10.88 -20.46
CA ASN A 643 -1.45 -10.20 -20.75
C ASN A 643 -1.56 -9.62 -22.15
N ASP A 644 -1.27 -8.33 -22.30
CA ASP A 644 -1.37 -7.63 -23.57
C ASP A 644 -0.30 -6.53 -23.64
N THR A 645 0.23 -6.28 -24.83
CA THR A 645 1.28 -5.30 -25.07
C THR A 645 0.96 -4.51 -26.33
N TYR A 646 1.03 -3.19 -26.23
CA TYR A 646 0.71 -2.29 -27.33
C TYR A 646 1.57 -1.02 -27.24
N THR A 647 1.63 -0.26 -28.33
CA THR A 647 2.43 0.95 -28.42
C THR A 647 1.56 2.20 -28.42
N ILE A 648 2.03 3.25 -27.74
CA ILE A 648 1.50 4.61 -27.88
C ILE A 648 2.64 5.52 -28.35
N THR A 649 2.45 6.19 -29.48
CA THR A 649 3.40 7.17 -29.99
C THR A 649 2.96 8.57 -29.65
N CYS A 650 3.81 9.33 -28.96
CA CYS A 650 3.61 10.75 -28.70
C CYS A 650 4.48 11.57 -29.65
N ALA A 651 3.89 12.46 -30.46
CA ALA A 651 4.65 13.23 -31.45
C ALA A 651 5.56 14.26 -30.78
N LYS A 652 5.12 14.80 -29.65
CA LYS A 652 5.83 15.77 -28.82
C LYS A 652 5.92 15.29 -27.37
N LYS A 653 6.67 16.01 -26.53
CA LYS A 653 6.76 15.71 -25.10
C LYS A 653 5.36 15.76 -24.46
N PRO A 654 4.82 14.64 -23.95
CA PRO A 654 3.47 14.61 -23.42
C PRO A 654 3.42 15.23 -22.02
N LEU A 655 2.33 15.94 -21.73
CA LEU A 655 1.92 16.28 -20.38
C LEU A 655 0.74 15.37 -19.98
N MET A 656 1.04 14.34 -19.20
CA MET A 656 0.06 13.34 -18.75
C MET A 656 -1.08 14.00 -17.97
N LYS A 657 -2.32 13.55 -18.22
CA LYS A 657 -3.52 14.04 -17.51
C LYS A 657 -4.15 12.93 -16.68
N SER A 658 -4.54 11.83 -17.30
CA SER A 658 -5.19 10.73 -16.60
C SER A 658 -4.97 9.37 -17.26
N LEU A 659 -5.09 8.35 -16.41
CA LEU A 659 -5.16 6.94 -16.79
C LEU A 659 -6.44 6.35 -16.22
N ILE A 660 -7.25 5.77 -17.08
CA ILE A 660 -8.56 5.23 -16.74
C ILE A 660 -8.56 3.73 -17.04
N VAL A 661 -9.07 2.95 -16.10
CA VAL A 661 -9.30 1.51 -16.28
C VAL A 661 -10.72 1.14 -15.86
N GLU A 662 -11.40 0.39 -16.72
CA GLU A 662 -12.75 -0.13 -16.51
C GLU A 662 -12.93 -1.41 -17.33
N LEU A 663 -13.86 -2.29 -16.95
CA LEU A 663 -14.17 -3.45 -17.80
C LEU A 663 -14.75 -2.97 -19.13
N ALA A 664 -14.38 -3.60 -20.23
CA ALA A 664 -15.04 -3.36 -21.51
C ALA A 664 -16.47 -3.92 -21.47
N GLU A 665 -17.39 -3.21 -22.14
CA GLU A 665 -18.80 -3.60 -22.27
C GLU A 665 -18.99 -4.75 -23.27
#